data_AF-A0A7V6DPB2-F1
#
_entry.id   AF-A0A7V6DPB2-F1
#
_cell.length_a   1.000
_cell.length_b   1.000
_cell.length_c   1.000
_cell.angle_alpha   90.00
_cell.angle_beta   90.00
_cell.angle_gamma   90.00
#
_symmetry.space_group_name_H-M   'P 1'
#
loop_
_entity.id
_entity.type
_entity.pdbx_description
1 polymer ?
#
loop_
_entity_poly.entity_id
_entity_poly.type
_entity_poly.pdbx_seq_one_letter_code
_entity_poly.pdbx_strand_id
1 'polypeptide(L)'
;MSWWRRLFKKDQAAQRARPLSLKEQYQRKVQLYAEIVTATNAALEIMAQMQSRLHEKDYYSPAYIKLNCAIILDQARRVLKSLKSFTGRQDLEATGAFDRIADEINGALALPLENEFRGALLPFEEQQLAGPQLVASGVAYRAKDYDVTGALTIKAVWGWWPAVQEGTLRGQRYRVAGGAVAELTSPEIGPQEQWLTYHPDQGFVMAPLPWEYQEHPCLTEKEARQIADFYGQLERRYPNVQEVEWGLGPQREVIILRSLPHERPSFQKSPGLPKTRRTLFSQGLTIYPGWGSGPAFHLDADHIPDNLTIPDHAILFANKPALSLAPLLPKLAALVVETGEPHGHLAFLVRHHRLPAIFAVGEGTSPIPDGTLVSVDAQRLEVIVGPPDFPPPELEIGRAHFPAEELLHRVSPYLFLLNLEPSGQAASANACRSIHDILLYAAATRKNEMFCFSLHGDIDRKDTVNLVTGRLVPIMVIDAGGGLSASGSSVSFEAVSSIPFHAFLSGMLSIPWPKARPLDVRGFISVIGVTSTTPRAEDQLRRVSFALLSREYMNFSLCLGYHASTIEAYVGNHLDSNYIRFHYQGGAASIDRRLRRLQLIGEILTRIGFNVTVAGDLLDALLAGEPETKLLKKLKILGRLEVYTKQMDMVMSDDAAVSGYVAGFLEKHCDSPQTAPQQ
;
A
#
# COMPACT_ATOMS: atom_id res chain seq x y z
N MET A 1 3.32 -49.90 43.15
CA MET A 1 3.75 -48.54 42.75
C MET A 1 4.23 -48.41 41.28
N SER A 2 4.00 -49.40 40.41
CA SER A 2 4.51 -49.39 39.01
C SER A 2 3.45 -49.07 37.94
N TRP A 3 2.15 -49.13 38.28
CA TRP A 3 1.07 -48.94 37.30
C TRP A 3 0.69 -47.47 37.08
N TRP A 4 0.67 -46.66 38.15
CA TRP A 4 0.33 -45.23 38.07
C TRP A 4 1.35 -44.38 37.28
N ARG A 5 2.64 -44.74 37.30
CA ARG A 5 3.69 -44.03 36.52
C ARG A 5 3.63 -44.28 35.01
N ARG A 6 2.93 -45.33 34.55
CA ARG A 6 2.71 -45.58 33.11
C ARG A 6 1.51 -44.83 32.54
N LEU A 7 0.51 -44.51 33.38
CA LEU A 7 -0.62 -43.65 32.97
C LEU A 7 -0.17 -42.19 32.81
N PHE A 8 0.65 -41.66 33.73
CA PHE A 8 1.14 -40.27 33.65
C PHE A 8 2.31 -40.04 32.67
N LYS A 9 2.91 -41.09 32.09
CA LYS A 9 3.93 -40.93 31.02
C LYS A 9 3.34 -40.93 29.61
N LYS A 10 2.06 -41.26 29.44
CA LYS A 10 1.39 -41.21 28.13
C LYS A 10 0.87 -39.81 27.76
N ASP A 11 0.75 -38.90 28.74
CA ASP A 11 0.22 -37.54 28.51
C ASP A 11 1.29 -36.48 28.20
N GLN A 12 2.60 -36.80 28.30
CA GLN A 12 3.67 -35.83 28.00
C GLN A 12 4.39 -36.08 26.66
N ALA A 13 4.07 -37.16 25.94
CA ALA A 13 4.75 -37.51 24.68
C ALA A 13 3.87 -37.36 23.42
N ALA A 14 2.69 -36.72 23.53
CA ALA A 14 1.81 -36.50 22.38
C ALA A 14 0.92 -35.26 22.51
N GLN A 15 1.46 -34.12 22.94
CA GLN A 15 0.96 -32.82 22.42
C GLN A 15 1.59 -32.61 21.04
N ARG A 16 1.31 -33.51 20.10
CA ARG A 16 1.39 -33.15 18.68
C ARG A 16 0.29 -32.11 18.50
N ALA A 17 0.67 -30.86 18.21
CA ALA A 17 -0.27 -29.81 17.88
C ALA A 17 -1.32 -30.39 16.94
N ARG A 18 -2.60 -30.30 17.34
CA ARG A 18 -3.71 -30.75 16.49
C ARG A 18 -3.52 -30.07 15.13
N PRO A 19 -3.63 -30.80 14.01
CA PRO A 19 -3.59 -30.16 12.70
C PRO A 19 -4.64 -29.04 12.69
N LEU A 20 -4.20 -27.83 12.34
CA LEU A 20 -5.07 -26.65 12.32
C LEU A 20 -6.30 -26.94 11.46
N SER A 21 -7.48 -26.52 11.93
CA SER A 21 -8.68 -26.58 11.10
C SER A 21 -8.49 -25.72 9.84
N LEU A 22 -9.28 -25.98 8.80
CA LEU A 22 -9.20 -25.20 7.58
C LEU A 22 -9.43 -23.70 7.87
N LYS A 23 -10.39 -23.40 8.77
CA LYS A 23 -10.66 -22.05 9.26
C LYS A 23 -9.42 -21.42 9.92
N GLU A 24 -8.73 -22.15 10.80
CA GLU A 24 -7.53 -21.67 11.48
C GLU A 24 -6.36 -21.43 10.49
N GLN A 25 -6.21 -22.29 9.48
CA GLN A 25 -5.22 -22.11 8.41
C GLN A 25 -5.49 -20.84 7.60
N TYR A 26 -6.75 -20.59 7.26
CA TYR A 26 -7.16 -19.38 6.56
C TYR A 26 -7.00 -18.11 7.40
N GLN A 27 -7.42 -18.14 8.66
CA GLN A 27 -7.20 -17.04 9.61
C GLN A 27 -5.71 -16.69 9.70
N ARG A 28 -4.85 -17.71 9.78
CA ARG A 28 -3.40 -17.51 9.79
C ARG A 28 -2.89 -16.93 8.48
N LYS A 29 -3.38 -17.38 7.32
CA LYS A 29 -3.00 -16.79 6.02
C LYS A 29 -3.44 -15.32 5.89
N VAL A 30 -4.66 -14.97 6.28
CA VAL A 30 -5.14 -13.57 6.26
C VAL A 30 -4.29 -12.70 7.18
N GLN A 31 -3.96 -13.19 8.39
CA GLN A 31 -3.06 -12.48 9.31
C GLN A 31 -1.68 -12.26 8.69
N LEU A 32 -1.07 -13.30 8.12
CA LEU A 32 0.25 -13.21 7.47
C LEU A 32 0.22 -12.26 6.26
N TYR A 33 -0.87 -12.25 5.49
CA TYR A 33 -1.06 -11.31 4.39
C TYR A 33 -1.06 -9.87 4.89
N ALA A 34 -1.82 -9.58 5.95
CA ALA A 34 -1.87 -8.25 6.55
C ALA A 34 -0.48 -7.85 7.11
N GLU A 35 0.22 -8.76 7.79
CA GLU A 35 1.58 -8.52 8.27
C GLU A 35 2.55 -8.14 7.14
N ILE A 36 2.48 -8.83 5.99
CA ILE A 36 3.31 -8.52 4.82
C ILE A 36 2.96 -7.13 4.27
N VAL A 37 1.67 -6.80 4.15
CA VAL A 37 1.21 -5.48 3.66
C VAL A 37 1.70 -4.36 4.58
N THR A 38 1.45 -4.48 5.89
CA THR A 38 1.86 -3.47 6.88
C THR A 38 3.37 -3.28 6.88
N ALA A 39 4.15 -4.35 6.90
CA ALA A 39 5.62 -4.25 6.92
C ALA A 39 6.18 -3.66 5.60
N THR A 40 5.57 -4.01 4.45
CA THR A 40 5.95 -3.46 3.15
C THR A 40 5.70 -1.95 3.10
N ASN A 41 4.50 -1.51 3.48
CA ASN A 41 4.15 -0.09 3.44
C ASN A 41 4.99 0.72 4.44
N ALA A 42 5.24 0.19 5.64
CA ALA A 42 6.11 0.85 6.61
C ALA A 42 7.53 1.09 6.04
N ALA A 43 8.11 0.11 5.35
CA ALA A 43 9.41 0.27 4.69
C ALA A 43 9.36 1.32 3.57
N LEU A 44 8.34 1.25 2.69
CA LEU A 44 8.17 2.21 1.59
C LEU A 44 7.93 3.64 2.08
N GLU A 45 7.19 3.83 3.17
CA GLU A 45 6.97 5.15 3.78
C GLU A 45 8.26 5.76 4.29
N ILE A 46 9.07 4.99 5.04
CA ILE A 46 10.38 5.46 5.52
C ILE A 46 11.30 5.78 4.34
N MET A 47 11.35 4.90 3.33
CA MET A 47 12.13 5.11 2.13
C MET A 47 11.71 6.39 1.39
N ALA A 48 10.41 6.65 1.24
CA ALA A 48 9.89 7.83 0.58
C ALA A 48 10.21 9.11 1.36
N GLN A 49 10.13 9.07 2.69
CA GLN A 49 10.54 10.19 3.54
C GLN A 49 12.04 10.48 3.39
N MET A 50 12.89 9.46 3.41
CA MET A 50 14.34 9.62 3.19
C MET A 50 14.63 10.24 1.82
N GLN A 51 13.93 9.78 0.77
CA GLN A 51 14.13 10.28 -0.59
C GLN A 51 13.61 11.72 -0.78
N SER A 52 12.48 12.09 -0.16
CA SER A 52 11.97 13.48 -0.20
C SER A 52 12.97 14.46 0.43
N ARG A 53 13.59 14.04 1.54
CA ARG A 53 14.56 14.84 2.29
C ARG A 53 15.88 15.09 1.55
N LEU A 54 16.19 14.35 0.49
CA LEU A 54 17.32 14.67 -0.40
C LEU A 54 17.15 16.02 -1.12
N HIS A 55 15.91 16.45 -1.31
CA HIS A 55 15.59 17.64 -2.10
C HIS A 55 15.16 18.83 -1.24
N GLU A 56 14.69 18.56 -0.03
CA GLU A 56 14.32 19.58 0.95
C GLU A 56 15.56 20.18 1.62
N LYS A 57 15.45 21.39 2.20
CA LYS A 57 16.53 22.05 2.97
C LYS A 57 16.62 21.51 4.40
N ASP A 58 16.27 20.23 4.58
CA ASP A 58 16.25 19.55 5.88
C ASP A 58 17.66 19.12 6.27
N TYR A 59 18.00 19.28 7.55
CA TYR A 59 19.30 18.87 8.09
C TYR A 59 19.15 17.54 8.84
N TYR A 60 19.88 16.51 8.40
CA TYR A 60 19.86 15.17 8.98
C TYR A 60 21.28 14.71 9.31
N SER A 61 21.43 13.94 10.38
CA SER A 61 22.74 13.40 10.80
C SER A 61 23.03 12.03 10.17
N PRO A 62 24.29 11.56 10.15
CA PRO A 62 24.61 10.18 9.79
C PRO A 62 23.85 9.14 10.63
N ALA A 63 23.61 9.42 11.91
CA ALA A 63 22.80 8.57 12.77
C ALA A 63 21.38 8.38 12.24
N TYR A 64 20.75 9.43 11.69
CA TYR A 64 19.44 9.32 11.06
C TYR A 64 19.45 8.38 9.85
N ILE A 65 20.45 8.47 8.96
CA ILE A 65 20.55 7.57 7.80
C ILE A 65 20.77 6.12 8.22
N LYS A 66 21.76 5.88 9.09
CA LYS A 66 22.08 4.53 9.61
C LYS A 66 20.87 3.88 10.27
N LEU A 67 20.17 4.65 11.09
CA LEU A 67 18.97 4.22 11.75
C LEU A 67 17.90 3.78 10.74
N ASN A 68 17.47 4.66 9.84
CA ASN A 68 16.36 4.35 8.94
C ASN A 68 16.71 3.18 8.01
N CYS A 69 17.97 3.05 7.59
CA CYS A 69 18.44 1.86 6.87
C CYS A 69 18.22 0.58 7.68
N ALA A 70 18.57 0.58 8.97
CA ALA A 70 18.35 -0.58 9.84
C ALA A 70 16.85 -0.92 9.98
N ILE A 71 15.98 0.09 10.11
CA ILE A 71 14.52 -0.11 10.15
C ILE A 71 14.01 -0.74 8.85
N ILE A 72 14.43 -0.20 7.70
CA ILE A 72 14.03 -0.69 6.38
C ILE A 72 14.46 -2.15 6.19
N LEU A 73 15.71 -2.49 6.52
CA LEU A 73 16.23 -3.86 6.42
C LEU A 73 15.45 -4.84 7.29
N ASP A 74 15.10 -4.44 8.51
CA ASP A 74 14.30 -5.25 9.41
C ASP A 74 12.87 -5.49 8.88
N GLN A 75 12.20 -4.44 8.39
CA GLN A 75 10.87 -4.58 7.78
C GLN A 75 10.91 -5.51 6.56
N ALA A 76 11.91 -5.36 5.69
CA ALA A 76 12.10 -6.24 4.53
C ALA A 76 12.37 -7.71 4.95
N ARG A 77 13.18 -7.93 6.01
CA ARG A 77 13.39 -9.26 6.58
C ARG A 77 12.09 -9.86 7.13
N ARG A 78 11.29 -9.06 7.84
CA ARG A 78 9.97 -9.47 8.36
C ARG A 78 9.03 -9.85 7.22
N VAL A 79 9.00 -9.07 6.14
CA VAL A 79 8.25 -9.38 4.92
C VAL A 79 8.63 -10.76 4.39
N LEU A 80 9.92 -11.05 4.21
CA LEU A 80 10.38 -12.36 3.71
C LEU A 80 10.06 -13.51 4.68
N LYS A 81 10.19 -13.28 6.00
CA LYS A 81 9.84 -14.26 7.03
C LYS A 81 8.34 -14.59 7.01
N SER A 82 7.48 -13.57 6.97
CA SER A 82 6.03 -13.76 6.88
C SER A 82 5.64 -14.38 5.52
N LEU A 83 6.31 -14.01 4.42
CA LEU A 83 6.09 -14.60 3.09
C LEU A 83 6.46 -16.10 3.06
N LYS A 84 7.56 -16.50 3.71
CA LYS A 84 7.93 -17.91 3.88
C LYS A 84 6.83 -18.68 4.61
N SER A 85 6.30 -18.13 5.71
CA SER A 85 5.18 -18.74 6.42
C SER A 85 3.88 -18.74 5.61
N PHE A 86 3.66 -17.72 4.79
CA PHE A 86 2.46 -17.54 3.98
C PHE A 86 2.38 -18.53 2.81
N THR A 87 3.50 -18.72 2.10
CA THR A 87 3.62 -19.65 0.97
C THR A 87 3.86 -21.10 1.40
N GLY A 88 4.36 -21.31 2.63
CA GLY A 88 4.81 -22.62 3.10
C GLY A 88 6.06 -23.14 2.38
N ARG A 89 6.70 -22.30 1.55
CA ARG A 89 7.88 -22.63 0.75
C ARG A 89 9.06 -21.80 1.22
N GLN A 90 10.26 -22.39 1.16
CA GLN A 90 11.48 -21.65 1.44
C GLN A 90 12.01 -21.04 0.15
N ASP A 91 11.90 -19.72 0.04
CA ASP A 91 12.47 -18.96 -1.05
C ASP A 91 13.91 -18.57 -0.72
N LEU A 92 14.83 -19.51 -0.97
CA LEU A 92 16.26 -19.31 -0.74
C LEU A 92 16.85 -18.21 -1.63
N GLU A 93 16.29 -18.00 -2.81
CA GLU A 93 16.75 -16.98 -3.75
C GLU A 93 16.43 -15.58 -3.22
N ALA A 94 15.19 -15.34 -2.78
CA ALA A 94 14.80 -14.04 -2.22
C ALA A 94 15.56 -13.74 -0.93
N THR A 95 15.76 -14.75 -0.09
CA THR A 95 16.54 -14.61 1.16
C THR A 95 17.99 -14.28 0.86
N GLY A 96 18.64 -15.01 -0.07
CA GLY A 96 20.02 -14.74 -0.48
C GLY A 96 20.20 -13.41 -1.21
N ALA A 97 19.20 -12.95 -1.98
CA ALA A 97 19.22 -11.62 -2.57
C ALA A 97 19.15 -10.53 -1.49
N PHE A 98 18.26 -10.68 -0.51
CA PHE A 98 18.17 -9.77 0.63
C PHE A 98 19.47 -9.70 1.43
N ASP A 99 20.07 -10.85 1.78
CA ASP A 99 21.31 -10.88 2.57
C ASP A 99 22.45 -10.14 1.85
N ARG A 100 22.62 -10.37 0.53
CA ARG A 100 23.60 -9.63 -0.28
C ARG A 100 23.35 -8.12 -0.28
N ILE A 101 22.10 -7.69 -0.46
CA ILE A 101 21.75 -6.25 -0.49
C ILE A 101 21.95 -5.61 0.88
N ALA A 102 21.61 -6.34 1.96
CA ALA A 102 21.84 -5.90 3.32
C ALA A 102 23.34 -5.74 3.62
N ASP A 103 24.19 -6.67 3.15
CA ASP A 103 25.63 -6.58 3.28
C ASP A 103 26.21 -5.37 2.53
N GLU A 104 25.72 -5.09 1.32
CA GLU A 104 26.12 -3.90 0.54
C GLU A 104 25.75 -2.60 1.26
N ILE A 105 24.53 -2.50 1.81
CA ILE A 105 24.08 -1.34 2.60
C ILE A 105 24.96 -1.16 3.84
N ASN A 106 25.19 -2.24 4.59
CA ASN A 106 26.01 -2.20 5.80
C ASN A 106 27.47 -1.83 5.48
N GLY A 107 28.01 -2.34 4.38
CA GLY A 107 29.32 -1.97 3.86
C GLY A 107 29.41 -0.48 3.53
N ALA A 108 28.43 0.04 2.79
CA ALA A 108 28.34 1.46 2.43
C ALA A 108 28.24 2.39 3.66
N LEU A 109 27.52 1.97 4.69
CA LEU A 109 27.38 2.71 5.96
C LEU A 109 28.61 2.63 6.88
N ALA A 110 29.45 1.60 6.73
CA ALA A 110 30.65 1.38 7.53
C ALA A 110 31.88 2.14 6.98
N LEU A 111 31.85 2.55 5.71
CA LEU A 111 32.92 3.35 5.11
C LEU A 111 33.08 4.68 5.85
N PRO A 112 34.32 5.11 6.15
CA PRO A 112 34.56 6.40 6.77
C PRO A 112 34.02 7.52 5.87
N LEU A 113 33.55 8.58 6.52
CA LEU A 113 33.19 9.82 5.84
C LEU A 113 34.48 10.64 5.69
N GLU A 114 34.78 11.12 4.48
CA GLU A 114 35.98 11.94 4.27
C GLU A 114 35.77 13.29 4.96
N ASN A 115 36.59 13.55 5.99
CA ASN A 115 36.57 14.82 6.73
C ASN A 115 37.28 15.93 5.93
N GLU A 116 36.68 16.42 4.85
CA GLU A 116 37.16 17.65 4.18
C GLU A 116 36.59 18.95 4.79
N PHE A 117 35.68 18.87 5.75
CA PHE A 117 35.13 20.06 6.41
C PHE A 117 36.01 20.58 7.55
N ARG A 118 36.96 21.46 7.21
CA ARG A 118 37.68 22.30 8.18
C ARG A 118 36.82 23.49 8.61
N GLY A 119 35.75 23.22 9.36
CA GLY A 119 34.92 24.24 10.02
C GLY A 119 34.70 23.91 11.49
N ALA A 120 34.76 24.90 12.37
CA ALA A 120 34.59 24.72 13.81
C ALA A 120 33.09 24.55 14.17
N LEU A 121 32.50 23.37 13.96
CA LEU A 121 31.21 22.94 14.55
C LEU A 121 30.90 21.48 14.13
N LEU A 122 31.77 20.55 14.57
CA LEU A 122 31.74 19.13 14.21
C LEU A 122 30.88 18.16 15.07
N PRO A 123 30.14 18.52 16.16
CA PRO A 123 29.43 17.48 16.93
C PRO A 123 28.20 16.86 16.25
N PHE A 124 27.42 17.64 15.50
CA PHE A 124 26.12 17.20 14.94
C PHE A 124 26.29 16.23 13.76
N GLU A 125 27.21 16.56 12.86
CA GLU A 125 27.43 15.81 11.63
C GLU A 125 28.32 14.58 11.83
N GLU A 126 29.07 14.51 12.94
CA GLU A 126 29.88 13.34 13.30
C GLU A 126 29.11 12.33 14.18
N GLN A 127 27.86 12.62 14.56
CA GLN A 127 27.06 11.74 15.40
C GLN A 127 26.75 10.42 14.69
N GLN A 128 27.29 9.35 15.25
CA GLN A 128 27.08 7.99 14.77
C GLN A 128 26.25 7.18 15.75
N LEU A 129 25.47 6.26 15.21
CA LEU A 129 24.69 5.30 15.96
C LEU A 129 25.19 3.90 15.59
N ALA A 130 25.53 3.09 16.59
CA ALA A 130 26.04 1.73 16.39
C ALA A 130 24.96 0.70 15.98
N GLY A 131 23.68 1.09 16.04
CA GLY A 131 22.52 0.29 15.66
C GLY A 131 21.21 0.97 16.09
N PRO A 132 20.03 0.44 15.76
CA PRO A 132 18.73 1.07 16.06
C PRO A 132 18.32 1.00 17.55
N GLN A 133 19.26 0.96 18.48
CA GLN A 133 18.98 0.92 19.91
C GLN A 133 19.04 2.32 20.50
N LEU A 134 17.86 2.88 20.78
CA LEU A 134 17.69 4.07 21.60
C LEU A 134 16.98 3.68 22.89
N VAL A 135 17.48 4.17 24.01
CA VAL A 135 16.83 4.00 25.33
C VAL A 135 15.69 4.99 25.47
N ALA A 136 15.84 6.18 24.91
CA ALA A 136 14.82 7.22 24.84
C ALA A 136 14.97 8.03 23.57
N SER A 137 13.91 8.73 23.15
CA SER A 137 13.99 9.67 22.05
C SER A 137 12.88 10.72 22.13
N GLY A 138 12.98 11.75 21.33
CA GLY A 138 12.05 12.86 21.41
C GLY A 138 12.26 13.97 20.40
N VAL A 139 11.53 15.05 20.63
CA VAL A 139 11.62 16.29 19.86
C VAL A 139 11.83 17.48 20.79
N ALA A 140 12.65 18.43 20.36
CA ALA A 140 12.86 19.71 21.02
C ALA A 140 12.42 20.85 20.11
N TYR A 141 11.62 21.79 20.61
CA TYR A 141 11.10 22.92 19.84
C TYR A 141 10.80 24.11 20.75
N ARG A 142 10.82 25.34 20.22
CA ARG A 142 10.35 26.52 20.95
C ARG A 142 8.82 26.56 20.99
N ALA A 143 8.25 26.62 22.19
CA ALA A 143 6.80 26.73 22.34
C ALA A 143 6.29 28.09 21.82
N LYS A 144 5.16 28.07 21.11
CA LYS A 144 4.42 29.28 20.69
C LYS A 144 3.42 29.77 21.74
N ASP A 145 3.29 29.07 22.86
CA ASP A 145 2.33 29.39 23.93
C ASP A 145 2.67 30.73 24.64
N TYR A 146 1.62 31.45 25.01
CA TYR A 146 1.68 32.84 25.50
C TYR A 146 2.40 33.04 26.84
N ASP A 147 2.59 32.00 27.66
CA ASP A 147 3.02 32.17 29.06
C ASP A 147 4.53 32.37 29.26
N VAL A 148 5.39 31.90 28.34
CA VAL A 148 6.84 32.18 28.40
C VAL A 148 7.43 32.20 26.99
N THR A 149 7.46 33.38 26.36
CA THR A 149 8.08 33.58 25.06
C THR A 149 9.56 33.21 25.10
N GLY A 150 9.97 32.25 24.27
CA GLY A 150 11.38 31.88 24.10
C GLY A 150 11.91 30.72 24.96
N ALA A 151 11.07 30.00 25.72
CA ALA A 151 11.50 28.76 26.39
C ALA A 151 11.56 27.56 25.42
N LEU A 152 12.57 26.69 25.58
CA LEU A 152 12.67 25.43 24.83
C LEU A 152 11.81 24.37 25.49
N THR A 153 10.94 23.73 24.72
CA THR A 153 10.16 22.56 25.15
C THR A 153 10.79 21.31 24.56
N ILE A 154 11.06 20.32 25.41
CA ILE A 154 11.58 19.01 25.03
C ILE A 154 10.49 18.00 25.37
N LYS A 155 9.99 17.28 24.36
CA LYS A 155 9.18 16.08 24.59
C LYS A 155 10.08 14.86 24.52
N ALA A 156 9.85 13.90 25.40
CA ALA A 156 10.63 12.68 25.50
C ALA A 156 9.72 11.47 25.72
N VAL A 157 10.14 10.31 25.24
CA VAL A 157 9.52 9.03 25.55
C VAL A 157 10.60 7.98 25.77
N TRP A 158 10.37 7.02 26.66
CA TRP A 158 11.23 5.84 26.70
C TRP A 158 11.03 5.02 25.42
N GLY A 159 12.12 4.61 24.81
CA GLY A 159 12.14 4.00 23.49
C GLY A 159 11.94 5.02 22.36
N TRP A 160 11.23 4.61 21.32
CA TRP A 160 11.14 5.31 20.03
C TRP A 160 10.00 6.34 19.94
N TRP A 161 10.34 7.58 19.59
CA TRP A 161 9.46 8.77 19.55
C TRP A 161 8.24 8.68 18.61
N PRO A 162 8.31 8.04 17.43
CA PRO A 162 7.14 7.91 16.55
C PRO A 162 5.90 7.30 17.23
N ALA A 163 6.09 6.45 18.24
CA ALA A 163 4.98 5.89 19.04
C ALA A 163 4.12 6.97 19.72
N VAL A 164 4.67 8.16 19.98
CA VAL A 164 3.90 9.30 20.53
C VAL A 164 3.13 10.03 19.44
N GLN A 165 3.69 10.15 18.22
CA GLN A 165 2.99 10.79 17.09
C GLN A 165 1.78 9.98 16.63
N GLU A 166 1.89 8.65 16.66
CA GLU A 166 0.80 7.72 16.33
C GLU A 166 -0.28 7.63 17.42
N GLY A 167 -0.08 8.32 18.55
CA GLY A 167 -1.01 8.33 19.69
C GLY A 167 -0.94 7.08 20.57
N THR A 168 0.00 6.18 20.31
CA THR A 168 0.20 4.92 21.04
C THR A 168 0.78 5.15 22.43
N LEU A 169 1.75 6.06 22.55
CA LEU A 169 2.40 6.42 23.80
C LEU A 169 2.18 7.90 24.16
N ARG A 170 2.27 8.22 25.44
CA ARG A 170 2.23 9.61 25.94
C ARG A 170 3.64 10.01 26.37
N GLY A 171 4.18 11.06 25.77
CA GLY A 171 5.52 11.56 26.09
C GLY A 171 5.55 12.46 27.33
N GLN A 172 6.65 12.39 28.08
CA GLN A 172 7.02 13.34 29.13
C GLN A 172 7.42 14.69 28.51
N ARG A 173 7.24 15.79 29.24
CA ARG A 173 7.58 17.14 28.76
C ARG A 173 8.51 17.84 29.73
N TYR A 174 9.57 18.41 29.20
CA TYR A 174 10.53 19.24 29.93
C TYR A 174 10.56 20.62 29.31
N ARG A 175 10.79 21.63 30.14
CA ARG A 175 11.01 23.02 29.73
C ARG A 175 12.38 23.46 30.18
N VAL A 176 13.15 24.01 29.25
CA VAL A 176 14.48 24.58 29.54
C VAL A 176 14.41 26.09 29.29
N ALA A 177 14.64 26.89 30.34
CA ALA A 177 14.64 28.34 30.28
C ALA A 177 15.78 28.90 31.14
N GLY A 178 16.66 29.72 30.55
CA GLY A 178 17.80 30.33 31.27
C GLY A 178 18.75 29.31 31.92
N GLY A 179 18.84 28.08 31.39
CA GLY A 179 19.64 26.98 31.94
C GLY A 179 18.95 26.16 33.04
N ALA A 180 17.81 26.61 33.57
CA ALA A 180 16.98 25.83 34.49
C ALA A 180 16.10 24.84 33.71
N VAL A 181 15.98 23.61 34.21
CA VAL A 181 15.11 22.57 33.65
C VAL A 181 13.93 22.36 34.59
N ALA A 182 12.72 22.48 34.06
CA ALA A 182 11.48 22.17 34.76
C ALA A 182 10.75 21.05 34.03
N GLU A 183 10.44 19.96 34.73
CA GLU A 183 9.54 18.93 34.21
C GLU A 183 8.09 19.47 34.27
N LEU A 184 7.37 19.37 33.15
CA LEU A 184 6.01 19.86 32.97
C LEU A 184 4.98 18.73 32.82
N THR A 185 5.41 17.48 32.96
CA THR A 185 4.54 16.30 32.88
C THR A 185 3.53 16.36 34.03
N SER A 186 2.22 16.31 33.72
CA SER A 186 1.18 16.28 34.77
C SER A 186 1.30 14.99 35.59
N PRO A 187 1.15 15.03 36.92
CA PRO A 187 1.08 13.83 37.77
C PRO A 187 -0.01 12.83 37.33
N GLU A 188 -1.03 13.31 36.61
CA GLU A 188 -2.14 12.50 36.10
C GLU A 188 -1.78 11.61 34.90
N ILE A 189 -0.60 11.82 34.28
CA ILE A 189 -0.19 11.07 33.07
C ILE A 189 0.24 9.63 33.41
N GLY A 190 0.54 9.33 34.68
CA GLY A 190 0.97 8.00 35.12
C GLY A 190 2.35 7.58 34.58
N PRO A 191 2.98 6.54 35.14
CA PRO A 191 4.24 6.01 34.63
C PRO A 191 4.04 5.35 33.26
N GLN A 192 5.06 5.42 32.40
CA GLN A 192 5.04 4.76 31.10
C GLN A 192 5.18 3.24 31.28
N GLU A 193 4.17 2.46 30.91
CA GLU A 193 4.18 0.99 31.11
C GLU A 193 4.85 0.22 29.97
N GLN A 194 4.92 0.82 28.78
CA GLN A 194 5.41 0.18 27.56
C GLN A 194 6.31 1.12 26.77
N TRP A 195 7.27 0.58 26.03
CA TRP A 195 8.09 1.32 25.07
C TRP A 195 8.07 0.66 23.70
N LEU A 196 8.26 1.47 22.66
CA LEU A 196 8.62 0.97 21.35
C LEU A 196 10.14 0.77 21.37
N THR A 197 10.62 -0.46 21.17
CA THR A 197 12.04 -0.80 21.17
C THR A 197 12.39 -1.70 19.98
N TYR A 198 13.67 -1.78 19.64
CA TYR A 198 14.14 -2.63 18.54
C TYR A 198 14.61 -3.99 19.05
N HIS A 199 14.01 -5.06 18.52
CA HIS A 199 14.40 -6.44 18.77
C HIS A 199 14.99 -7.08 17.50
N PRO A 200 16.19 -7.69 17.52
CA PRO A 200 16.86 -8.22 16.32
C PRO A 200 16.04 -9.20 15.46
N ASP A 201 15.15 -9.99 16.07
CA ASP A 201 14.33 -11.01 15.38
C ASP A 201 12.89 -10.61 15.07
N GLN A 202 12.41 -9.53 15.69
CA GLN A 202 10.99 -9.11 15.65
C GLN A 202 10.81 -7.69 15.14
N GLY A 203 11.90 -6.94 15.01
CA GLY A 203 11.91 -5.55 14.62
C GLY A 203 11.50 -4.61 15.73
N PHE A 204 10.89 -3.50 15.33
CA PHE A 204 10.25 -2.58 16.26
C PHE A 204 9.05 -3.25 16.90
N VAL A 205 9.13 -3.45 18.21
CA VAL A 205 8.10 -4.09 19.00
C VAL A 205 7.72 -3.19 20.17
N MET A 206 6.42 -3.12 20.41
CA MET A 206 5.91 -2.63 21.68
C MET A 206 6.21 -3.68 22.74
N ALA A 207 7.07 -3.34 23.69
CA ALA A 207 7.46 -4.20 24.79
C ALA A 207 7.11 -3.55 26.13
N PRO A 208 6.88 -4.33 27.20
CA PRO A 208 6.82 -3.79 28.55
C PRO A 208 8.10 -2.99 28.85
N LEU A 209 7.94 -1.79 29.40
CA LEU A 209 9.07 -0.99 29.82
C LEU A 209 9.73 -1.69 31.03
N PRO A 210 11.05 -1.93 31.03
CA PRO A 210 11.74 -2.46 32.20
C PRO A 210 11.43 -1.65 33.47
N TRP A 211 11.27 -2.34 34.59
CA TRP A 211 10.91 -1.73 35.88
C TRP A 211 11.88 -0.60 36.28
N GLU A 212 13.16 -0.72 35.89
CA GLU A 212 14.23 0.26 36.08
C GLU A 212 13.97 1.62 35.41
N TYR A 213 13.01 1.72 34.49
CA TYR A 213 12.65 2.97 33.81
C TYR A 213 11.24 3.45 34.14
N GLN A 214 10.37 2.59 34.67
CA GLN A 214 8.96 2.91 34.93
C GLN A 214 8.79 4.04 35.96
N GLU A 215 9.66 4.07 36.98
CA GLU A 215 9.60 5.06 38.06
C GLU A 215 10.58 6.23 37.87
N HIS A 216 11.29 6.28 36.75
CA HIS A 216 12.32 7.28 36.49
C HIS A 216 11.93 8.24 35.35
N PRO A 217 12.30 9.53 35.47
CA PRO A 217 12.13 10.47 34.37
C PRO A 217 12.98 10.03 33.18
N CYS A 218 12.43 10.22 31.99
CA CYS A 218 13.08 9.87 30.73
C CYS A 218 14.45 10.55 30.57
N LEU A 219 14.52 11.82 30.97
CA LEU A 219 15.71 12.64 30.92
C LEU A 219 16.14 13.09 32.31
N THR A 220 17.45 13.07 32.53
CA THR A 220 18.09 13.82 33.61
C THR A 220 18.17 15.31 33.24
N GLU A 221 18.30 16.16 34.26
CA GLU A 221 18.52 17.60 34.05
C GLU A 221 19.76 17.87 33.16
N LYS A 222 20.82 17.09 33.32
CA LYS A 222 22.04 17.21 32.51
C LYS A 222 21.78 16.94 31.02
N GLU A 223 21.03 15.88 30.72
CA GLU A 223 20.71 15.51 29.33
C GLU A 223 19.75 16.53 28.69
N ALA A 224 18.75 17.00 29.44
CA ALA A 224 17.84 18.05 28.96
C ALA A 224 18.58 19.36 28.64
N ARG A 225 19.57 19.75 29.44
CA ARG A 225 20.45 20.89 29.14
C ARG A 225 21.31 20.64 27.91
N GLN A 226 21.87 19.45 27.76
CA GLN A 226 22.68 19.09 26.60
C GLN A 226 21.87 19.16 25.29
N ILE A 227 20.62 18.69 25.29
CA ILE A 227 19.69 18.84 24.15
C ILE A 227 19.44 20.33 23.85
N ALA A 228 19.24 21.16 24.88
CA ALA A 228 19.05 22.59 24.72
C ALA A 228 20.28 23.30 24.15
N ASP A 229 21.48 22.90 24.57
CA ASP A 229 22.75 23.41 24.05
C ASP A 229 22.94 23.05 22.57
N PHE A 230 22.56 21.83 22.17
CA PHE A 230 22.57 21.44 20.75
C PHE A 230 21.55 22.24 19.94
N TYR A 231 20.33 22.42 20.45
CA TYR A 231 19.32 23.24 19.78
C TYR A 231 19.80 24.69 19.56
N GLY A 232 20.39 25.32 20.58
CA GLY A 232 20.94 26.67 20.46
C GLY A 232 22.13 26.79 19.52
N GLN A 233 22.95 25.73 19.37
CA GLN A 233 23.99 25.67 18.33
C GLN A 233 23.40 25.64 16.93
N LEU A 234 22.37 24.82 16.71
CA LEU A 234 21.67 24.73 15.43
C LEU A 234 20.99 26.06 15.06
N GLU A 235 20.30 26.71 16.01
CA GLU A 235 19.65 28.02 15.78
C GLU A 235 20.63 29.12 15.37
N ARG A 236 21.86 29.12 15.90
CA ARG A 236 22.88 30.13 15.52
C ARG A 236 23.39 29.94 14.10
N ARG A 237 23.37 28.70 13.59
CA ARG A 237 23.97 28.34 12.30
C ARG A 237 22.94 28.33 11.17
N TYR A 238 21.74 27.83 11.46
CA TYR A 238 20.67 27.68 10.50
C TYR A 238 19.57 28.67 10.84
N PRO A 239 19.23 29.60 9.92
CA PRO A 239 18.07 30.44 10.14
C PRO A 239 16.86 29.53 10.30
N ASN A 240 15.94 29.91 11.20
CA ASN A 240 14.65 29.26 11.32
C ASN A 240 14.74 27.79 11.78
N VAL A 241 15.34 27.41 12.91
CA VAL A 241 15.16 26.03 13.44
C VAL A 241 13.80 25.93 14.17
N GLN A 242 12.95 24.97 13.80
CA GLN A 242 11.64 24.76 14.43
C GLN A 242 11.67 23.61 15.42
N GLU A 243 12.06 22.43 14.94
CA GLU A 243 12.03 21.19 15.71
C GLU A 243 13.33 20.43 15.50
N VAL A 244 13.83 19.81 16.56
CA VAL A 244 15.02 18.98 16.56
C VAL A 244 14.66 17.62 17.12
N GLU A 245 14.74 16.59 16.29
CA GLU A 245 14.61 15.20 16.71
C GLU A 245 15.92 14.71 17.32
N TRP A 246 15.81 14.06 18.47
CA TRP A 246 16.94 13.56 19.23
C TRP A 246 16.68 12.15 19.75
N GLY A 247 17.75 11.44 20.03
CA GLY A 247 17.78 10.12 20.63
C GLY A 247 18.77 10.07 21.78
N LEU A 248 18.53 9.16 22.72
CA LEU A 248 19.42 8.81 23.80
C LEU A 248 19.92 7.38 23.56
N GLY A 249 21.21 7.24 23.32
CA GLY A 249 21.83 5.93 23.08
C GLY A 249 21.92 5.05 24.34
N PRO A 250 22.38 3.79 24.20
CA PRO A 250 22.50 2.84 25.31
C PRO A 250 23.41 3.33 26.45
N GLN A 251 24.40 4.17 26.14
CA GLN A 251 25.32 4.77 27.11
C GLN A 251 24.82 6.14 27.63
N ARG A 252 23.57 6.48 27.34
CA ARG A 252 22.93 7.76 27.69
C ARG A 252 23.58 8.98 27.04
N GLU A 253 24.19 8.80 25.89
CA GLU A 253 24.69 9.87 25.05
C GLU A 253 23.56 10.51 24.23
N VAL A 254 23.50 11.84 24.21
CA VAL A 254 22.52 12.59 23.42
C VAL A 254 22.99 12.66 21.97
N ILE A 255 22.14 12.15 21.08
CA ILE A 255 22.34 12.09 19.63
C ILE A 255 21.24 12.91 18.98
N ILE A 256 21.60 13.84 18.11
CA ILE A 256 20.63 14.57 17.30
C ILE A 256 20.44 13.79 15.99
N LEU A 257 19.17 13.51 15.68
CA LEU A 257 18.80 12.75 14.49
C LEU A 257 18.51 13.70 13.34
N ARG A 258 17.71 14.75 13.60
CA ARG A 258 17.26 15.67 12.55
C ARG A 258 16.96 17.06 13.10
N SER A 259 17.04 18.08 12.25
CA SER A 259 16.50 19.42 12.48
C SER A 259 15.61 19.87 11.33
N LEU A 260 14.40 20.34 11.67
CA LEU A 260 13.38 20.88 10.76
C LEU A 260 13.41 22.42 10.76
N PRO A 261 13.42 23.09 9.59
CA PRO A 261 13.36 24.55 9.54
C PRO A 261 11.93 25.14 9.80
N HIS A 262 11.83 26.43 10.22
CA HIS A 262 10.64 27.15 10.72
C HIS A 262 9.56 27.38 9.67
N GLU A 263 9.88 27.06 8.45
CA GLU A 263 8.99 27.10 7.33
C GLU A 263 9.68 26.12 6.38
N ARG A 264 8.93 25.17 5.80
CA ARG A 264 9.22 24.81 4.40
C ARG A 264 9.50 26.15 3.76
N PRO A 265 10.63 26.42 3.08
CA PRO A 265 10.62 27.58 2.23
C PRO A 265 9.32 27.44 1.42
N SER A 266 8.31 28.26 1.73
CA SER A 266 7.54 28.82 0.65
C SER A 266 8.70 29.44 -0.11
N PHE A 267 9.16 28.73 -1.15
CA PHE A 267 10.05 29.33 -2.12
C PHE A 267 9.47 30.70 -2.27
N GLN A 268 10.23 31.72 -1.78
CA GLN A 268 9.76 33.10 -1.67
C GLN A 268 8.89 33.28 -2.88
N LYS A 269 7.57 33.48 -2.71
CA LYS A 269 6.62 33.39 -3.82
C LYS A 269 7.21 34.23 -4.94
N SER A 270 7.95 33.61 -5.86
CA SER A 270 8.41 34.25 -7.07
C SER A 270 7.09 34.71 -7.65
N PRO A 271 6.96 36.01 -7.97
CA PRO A 271 5.67 36.66 -8.18
C PRO A 271 4.79 35.67 -8.93
N GLY A 272 3.76 35.15 -8.24
CA GLY A 272 3.02 34.00 -8.73
C GLY A 272 2.57 34.28 -10.15
N LEU A 273 2.40 33.22 -10.95
CA LEU A 273 1.96 33.32 -12.33
C LEU A 273 0.87 34.41 -12.45
N PRO A 274 0.99 35.38 -13.38
CA PRO A 274 0.07 36.50 -13.44
C PRO A 274 -1.38 36.00 -13.46
N LYS A 275 -2.25 36.58 -12.60
CA LYS A 275 -3.67 36.21 -12.37
C LYS A 275 -4.57 36.26 -13.61
N THR A 276 -4.02 36.48 -14.80
CA THR A 276 -4.71 36.59 -16.08
C THR A 276 -4.88 35.26 -16.80
N ARG A 277 -4.41 34.12 -16.25
CA ARG A 277 -4.50 32.79 -16.89
C ARG A 277 -5.43 31.84 -16.15
N ARG A 278 -6.12 30.96 -16.91
CA ARG A 278 -7.05 29.95 -16.36
C ARG A 278 -6.25 28.85 -15.67
N THR A 279 -6.27 28.85 -14.33
CA THR A 279 -5.82 27.71 -13.52
C THR A 279 -6.74 26.52 -13.78
N LEU A 280 -6.16 25.37 -14.10
CA LEU A 280 -6.86 24.11 -14.28
C LEU A 280 -7.10 23.46 -12.92
N PHE A 281 -6.05 23.28 -12.12
CA PHE A 281 -6.11 22.78 -10.73
C PHE A 281 -5.04 23.44 -9.86
N SER A 282 -5.33 23.54 -8.55
CA SER A 282 -4.44 24.08 -7.50
C SER A 282 -4.45 23.21 -6.24
N GLN A 283 -4.33 21.90 -6.41
CA GLN A 283 -4.42 20.91 -5.34
C GLN A 283 -3.61 19.66 -5.69
N GLY A 284 -3.32 18.82 -4.69
CA GLY A 284 -2.65 17.53 -4.86
C GLY A 284 -1.47 17.37 -3.91
N LEU A 285 -0.58 16.44 -4.28
CA LEU A 285 0.61 16.06 -3.53
C LEU A 285 1.82 16.16 -4.44
N THR A 286 2.79 17.00 -4.07
CA THR A 286 4.07 17.09 -4.79
C THR A 286 4.85 15.80 -4.59
N ILE A 287 5.17 15.11 -5.68
CA ILE A 287 6.06 13.93 -5.65
C ILE A 287 7.51 14.35 -5.83
N TYR A 288 7.75 15.21 -6.82
CA TYR A 288 9.04 15.85 -7.06
C TYR A 288 8.81 17.32 -7.43
N PRO A 289 9.49 18.27 -6.76
CA PRO A 289 9.29 19.70 -7.01
C PRO A 289 9.90 20.13 -8.35
N GLY A 290 9.50 21.31 -8.81
CA GLY A 290 9.97 21.88 -10.07
C GLY A 290 8.80 22.25 -10.98
N TRP A 291 9.13 22.64 -12.21
CA TRP A 291 8.14 23.03 -13.20
C TRP A 291 8.47 22.44 -14.57
N GLY A 292 7.44 22.25 -15.39
CA GLY A 292 7.56 21.75 -16.75
C GLY A 292 6.47 22.35 -17.63
N SER A 293 6.77 22.56 -18.91
CA SER A 293 5.78 23.02 -19.89
C SER A 293 5.89 22.22 -21.18
N GLY A 294 4.74 21.91 -21.76
CA GLY A 294 4.63 21.12 -22.98
C GLY A 294 3.20 20.77 -23.35
N PRO A 295 3.01 20.01 -24.45
CA PRO A 295 1.70 19.54 -24.86
C PRO A 295 1.12 18.55 -23.83
N ALA A 296 -0.14 18.75 -23.45
CA ALA A 296 -0.90 17.82 -22.61
C ALA A 296 -1.15 16.50 -23.36
N PHE A 297 -1.02 15.39 -22.65
CA PHE A 297 -1.32 14.06 -23.19
C PHE A 297 -1.97 13.21 -22.11
N HIS A 298 -3.12 12.59 -22.40
CA HIS A 298 -3.83 11.74 -21.44
C HIS A 298 -3.56 10.26 -21.69
N LEU A 299 -3.31 9.51 -20.62
CA LEU A 299 -3.19 8.05 -20.67
C LEU A 299 -4.01 7.38 -19.59
N ASP A 300 -4.66 6.29 -19.99
CA ASP A 300 -5.09 5.26 -19.07
C ASP A 300 -3.90 4.35 -18.76
N ALA A 301 -3.46 4.35 -17.51
CA ALA A 301 -2.28 3.64 -17.07
C ALA A 301 -2.42 2.10 -17.18
N ASP A 302 -3.65 1.57 -17.24
CA ASP A 302 -3.93 0.15 -17.48
C ASP A 302 -3.88 -0.22 -18.97
N HIS A 303 -4.10 0.75 -19.86
CA HIS A 303 -4.28 0.51 -21.29
C HIS A 303 -3.36 1.40 -22.12
N ILE A 304 -2.04 1.16 -22.00
CA ILE A 304 -1.03 1.86 -22.80
C ILE A 304 -0.92 1.19 -24.18
N PRO A 305 -1.13 1.91 -25.29
CA PRO A 305 -0.97 1.35 -26.62
C PRO A 305 0.48 0.93 -26.92
N ASP A 306 0.68 -0.24 -27.55
CA ASP A 306 2.02 -0.78 -27.87
C ASP A 306 2.89 0.16 -28.74
N ASN A 307 2.24 0.95 -29.60
CA ASN A 307 2.90 1.89 -30.53
C ASN A 307 2.78 3.35 -30.10
N LEU A 308 2.55 3.60 -28.81
CA LEU A 308 2.37 4.94 -28.28
C LEU A 308 3.64 5.79 -28.51
N THR A 309 3.48 6.91 -29.23
CA THR A 309 4.53 7.91 -29.43
C THR A 309 4.10 9.20 -28.75
N ILE A 310 4.86 9.60 -27.72
CA ILE A 310 4.66 10.85 -27.01
C ILE A 310 5.73 11.85 -27.46
N PRO A 311 5.39 13.13 -27.71
CA PRO A 311 6.37 14.18 -27.98
C PRO A 311 7.37 14.33 -26.83
N ASP A 312 8.60 14.73 -27.15
CA ASP A 312 9.56 15.13 -26.13
C ASP A 312 9.03 16.35 -25.36
N HIS A 313 9.29 16.37 -24.05
CA HIS A 313 8.82 17.38 -23.11
C HIS A 313 7.29 17.48 -22.96
N ALA A 314 6.54 16.41 -23.23
CA ALA A 314 5.10 16.39 -22.99
C ALA A 314 4.74 16.46 -21.49
N ILE A 315 3.52 16.94 -21.20
CA ILE A 315 2.91 16.89 -19.88
C ILE A 315 1.93 15.73 -19.86
N LEU A 316 2.27 14.68 -19.11
CA LEU A 316 1.43 13.49 -19.03
C LEU A 316 0.38 13.60 -17.93
N PHE A 317 -0.87 13.36 -18.27
CA PHE A 317 -1.99 13.21 -17.34
C PHE A 317 -2.38 11.73 -17.28
N ALA A 318 -2.29 11.12 -16.10
CA ALA A 318 -2.66 9.72 -15.89
C ALA A 318 -3.79 9.59 -14.86
N ASN A 319 -4.69 8.65 -15.11
CA ASN A 319 -5.81 8.33 -14.20
C ASN A 319 -5.35 7.74 -12.85
N LYS A 320 -4.23 7.01 -12.84
CA LYS A 320 -3.67 6.39 -11.63
C LYS A 320 -2.18 6.10 -11.75
N PRO A 321 -1.47 5.87 -10.64
CA PRO A 321 -0.08 5.45 -10.71
C PRO A 321 0.01 4.00 -11.20
N ALA A 322 0.86 3.75 -12.19
CA ALA A 322 1.21 2.41 -12.62
C ALA A 322 2.66 2.33 -13.10
N LEU A 323 3.31 1.19 -12.87
CA LEU A 323 4.67 0.94 -13.32
C LEU A 323 4.79 0.85 -14.86
N SER A 324 3.68 0.61 -15.56
CA SER A 324 3.59 0.68 -17.02
C SER A 324 3.97 2.06 -17.58
N LEU A 325 3.87 3.13 -16.77
CA LEU A 325 4.28 4.49 -17.15
C LEU A 325 5.79 4.73 -17.08
N ALA A 326 6.55 3.84 -16.43
CA ALA A 326 7.99 4.00 -16.19
C ALA A 326 8.82 4.30 -17.46
N PRO A 327 8.59 3.62 -18.61
CA PRO A 327 9.36 3.87 -19.84
C PRO A 327 9.14 5.27 -20.42
N LEU A 328 8.06 5.95 -20.05
CA LEU A 328 7.69 7.27 -20.58
C LEU A 328 8.37 8.40 -19.82
N LEU A 329 8.69 8.21 -18.53
CA LEU A 329 9.20 9.25 -17.63
C LEU A 329 10.36 10.08 -18.20
N PRO A 330 11.38 9.49 -18.86
CA PRO A 330 12.51 10.27 -19.38
C PRO A 330 12.15 11.29 -20.46
N LYS A 331 11.00 11.14 -21.13
CA LYS A 331 10.54 12.04 -22.20
C LYS A 331 9.66 13.18 -21.72
N LEU A 332 9.20 13.13 -20.47
CA LEU A 332 8.19 14.07 -19.96
C LEU A 332 8.84 15.35 -19.41
N ALA A 333 8.10 16.47 -19.52
CA ALA A 333 8.42 17.70 -18.80
C ALA A 333 7.78 17.73 -17.40
N ALA A 334 6.61 17.11 -17.24
CA ALA A 334 5.97 16.90 -15.94
C ALA A 334 4.96 15.73 -15.99
N LEU A 335 4.61 15.21 -14.82
CA LEU A 335 3.60 14.16 -14.64
C LEU A 335 2.51 14.61 -13.68
N VAL A 336 1.24 14.47 -14.07
CA VAL A 336 0.08 14.74 -13.23
C VAL A 336 -0.76 13.48 -13.13
N VAL A 337 -1.07 13.03 -11.90
CA VAL A 337 -1.81 11.79 -11.66
C VAL A 337 -3.02 12.05 -10.75
N GLU A 338 -4.20 11.57 -11.15
CA GLU A 338 -5.46 11.84 -10.42
C GLU A 338 -5.47 11.24 -9.01
N THR A 339 -4.89 10.05 -8.86
CA THR A 339 -4.72 9.35 -7.58
C THR A 339 -3.24 9.09 -7.29
N GLY A 340 -2.91 8.62 -6.09
CA GLY A 340 -1.57 8.14 -5.78
C GLY A 340 -1.06 8.56 -4.40
N GLU A 341 -0.06 7.82 -3.93
CA GLU A 341 0.58 8.00 -2.63
C GLU A 341 2.06 8.37 -2.83
N PRO A 342 2.65 9.17 -1.92
CA PRO A 342 4.06 9.56 -2.03
C PRO A 342 5.03 8.39 -1.86
N HIS A 343 4.58 7.28 -1.27
CA HIS A 343 5.34 6.05 -1.06
C HIS A 343 5.01 4.94 -2.06
N GLY A 344 4.20 5.22 -3.08
CA GLY A 344 3.90 4.25 -4.13
C GLY A 344 5.08 4.02 -5.07
N HIS A 345 5.14 2.86 -5.73
CA HIS A 345 6.28 2.48 -6.56
C HIS A 345 6.61 3.48 -7.70
N LEU A 346 5.59 4.05 -8.36
CA LEU A 346 5.79 5.07 -9.40
C LEU A 346 6.41 6.36 -8.84
N ALA A 347 6.07 6.74 -7.60
CA ALA A 347 6.60 7.95 -6.98
C ALA A 347 8.13 7.89 -6.81
N PHE A 348 8.66 6.72 -6.44
CA PHE A 348 10.12 6.49 -6.38
C PHE A 348 10.80 6.68 -7.74
N LEU A 349 10.20 6.17 -8.81
CA LEU A 349 10.71 6.32 -10.18
C LEU A 349 10.70 7.78 -10.63
N VAL A 350 9.60 8.49 -10.36
CA VAL A 350 9.48 9.93 -10.65
C VAL A 350 10.59 10.73 -9.97
N ARG A 351 10.85 10.47 -8.68
CA ARG A 351 11.95 11.13 -7.95
C ARG A 351 13.32 10.74 -8.48
N HIS A 352 13.50 9.49 -8.88
CA HIS A 352 14.75 9.03 -9.52
C HIS A 352 15.03 9.80 -10.82
N HIS A 353 14.01 9.98 -11.66
CA HIS A 353 14.10 10.76 -12.90
C HIS A 353 14.09 12.27 -12.70
N ARG A 354 13.94 12.76 -11.45
CA ARG A 354 13.83 14.19 -11.13
C ARG A 354 12.74 14.90 -11.94
N LEU A 355 11.65 14.20 -12.20
CA LEU A 355 10.55 14.67 -13.04
C LEU A 355 9.54 15.45 -12.20
N PRO A 356 9.29 16.76 -12.45
CA PRO A 356 8.25 17.51 -11.75
C PRO A 356 6.91 16.79 -11.78
N ALA A 357 6.33 16.53 -10.61
CA ALA A 357 5.14 15.71 -10.57
C ALA A 357 4.17 16.01 -9.42
N ILE A 358 2.88 15.95 -9.73
CA ILE A 358 1.77 16.13 -8.80
C ILE A 358 0.88 14.88 -8.86
N PHE A 359 0.71 14.21 -7.72
CA PHE A 359 -0.25 13.12 -7.57
C PHE A 359 -1.49 13.60 -6.81
N ALA A 360 -2.53 12.77 -6.77
CA ALA A 360 -3.75 13.02 -6.01
C ALA A 360 -4.43 14.35 -6.34
N VAL A 361 -4.40 14.77 -7.61
CA VAL A 361 -5.07 16.02 -8.05
C VAL A 361 -6.60 15.91 -8.07
N GLY A 362 -7.14 14.69 -7.90
CA GLY A 362 -8.57 14.40 -7.95
C GLY A 362 -9.09 14.16 -9.37
N GLU A 363 -10.36 13.76 -9.47
CA GLU A 363 -11.03 13.58 -10.76
C GLU A 363 -11.23 14.94 -11.42
N GLY A 364 -10.72 15.11 -12.64
CA GLY A 364 -10.87 16.38 -13.33
C GLY A 364 -9.82 16.70 -14.38
N THR A 365 -8.80 15.86 -14.60
CA THR A 365 -7.75 16.13 -15.61
C THR A 365 -8.25 15.98 -17.05
N SER A 366 -9.27 15.14 -17.25
CA SER A 366 -9.86 14.74 -18.53
C SER A 366 -10.42 15.83 -19.48
N PRO A 367 -10.87 17.04 -19.06
CA PRO A 367 -11.39 18.05 -19.97
C PRO A 367 -10.30 18.86 -20.70
N ILE A 368 -9.01 18.57 -20.50
CA ILE A 368 -7.91 19.21 -21.25
C ILE A 368 -7.72 18.46 -22.57
N PRO A 369 -7.89 19.09 -23.75
CA PRO A 369 -7.63 18.41 -25.01
C PRO A 369 -6.15 18.06 -25.18
N ASP A 370 -5.86 16.89 -25.72
CA ASP A 370 -4.49 16.50 -26.07
C ASP A 370 -3.84 17.52 -27.02
N GLY A 371 -2.54 17.75 -26.83
CA GLY A 371 -1.78 18.77 -27.57
C GLY A 371 -1.91 20.19 -27.03
N THR A 372 -2.81 20.44 -26.07
CA THR A 372 -2.92 21.76 -25.42
C THR A 372 -1.63 22.09 -24.68
N LEU A 373 -1.06 23.27 -24.94
CA LEU A 373 0.12 23.73 -24.19
C LEU A 373 -0.25 23.98 -22.73
N VAL A 374 0.35 23.21 -21.83
CA VAL A 374 0.15 23.28 -20.38
C VAL A 374 1.47 23.54 -19.69
N SER A 375 1.39 24.22 -18.56
CA SER A 375 2.51 24.46 -17.66
C SER A 375 2.15 23.94 -16.27
N VAL A 376 3.03 23.13 -15.69
CA VAL A 376 2.88 22.51 -14.36
C VAL A 376 3.94 23.08 -13.45
N ASP A 377 3.53 23.59 -12.30
CA ASP A 377 4.38 23.92 -11.16
C ASP A 377 4.05 22.95 -10.03
N ALA A 378 4.85 21.87 -9.94
CA ALA A 378 4.66 20.82 -8.95
C ALA A 378 4.94 21.32 -7.53
N GLN A 379 5.69 22.40 -7.38
CA GLN A 379 6.05 22.99 -6.10
C GLN A 379 4.92 23.85 -5.53
N ARG A 380 4.16 24.55 -6.39
CA ARG A 380 2.95 25.30 -6.02
C ARG A 380 1.66 24.50 -6.16
N LEU A 381 1.74 23.29 -6.70
CA LEU A 381 0.60 22.44 -7.06
C LEU A 381 -0.32 23.09 -8.10
N GLU A 382 0.25 23.91 -9.00
CA GLU A 382 -0.50 24.69 -9.99
C GLU A 382 -0.34 24.09 -11.39
N VAL A 383 -1.47 23.89 -12.08
CA VAL A 383 -1.49 23.53 -13.50
C VAL A 383 -2.25 24.62 -14.26
N ILE A 384 -1.62 25.21 -15.27
CA ILE A 384 -2.20 26.33 -16.06
C ILE A 384 -2.13 26.06 -17.56
N VAL A 385 -3.02 26.70 -18.32
CA VAL A 385 -2.95 26.71 -19.79
C VAL A 385 -2.00 27.82 -20.28
N GLY A 386 -1.14 27.49 -21.24
CA GLY A 386 -0.26 28.44 -21.93
C GLY A 386 1.22 28.33 -21.57
N PRO A 387 2.07 29.16 -22.21
CA PRO A 387 3.53 29.10 -22.10
C PRO A 387 4.02 29.39 -20.67
N PRO A 388 5.23 28.92 -20.29
CA PRO A 388 5.75 29.12 -18.95
C PRO A 388 6.04 30.62 -18.71
N ASP A 389 5.32 31.26 -17.79
CA ASP A 389 5.78 32.51 -17.15
C ASP A 389 6.42 32.14 -15.80
N PHE A 390 7.32 31.15 -15.81
CA PHE A 390 8.08 30.79 -14.63
C PHE A 390 9.39 31.56 -14.64
N PRO A 391 9.74 32.27 -13.56
CA PRO A 391 11.09 32.78 -13.42
C PRO A 391 12.08 31.60 -13.47
N PRO A 392 13.28 31.80 -14.04
CA PRO A 392 14.30 30.75 -14.06
C PRO A 392 14.52 30.25 -12.63
N PRO A 393 14.75 28.94 -12.44
CA PRO A 393 15.09 28.42 -11.13
C PRO A 393 16.29 29.21 -10.61
N GLU A 394 16.20 29.76 -9.39
CA GLU A 394 17.38 30.27 -8.72
C GLU A 394 18.38 29.11 -8.66
N LEU A 395 19.49 29.26 -9.38
CA LEU A 395 20.64 28.37 -9.28
C LEU A 395 20.98 28.27 -7.79
N GLU A 396 20.83 27.09 -7.22
CA GLU A 396 21.30 26.86 -5.85
C GLU A 396 22.81 27.04 -5.85
N ILE A 397 23.25 28.21 -5.35
CA ILE A 397 24.64 28.54 -5.17
C ILE A 397 25.19 27.60 -4.09
N GLY A 398 26.00 26.62 -4.51
CA GLY A 398 26.90 25.83 -3.67
C GLY A 398 26.31 25.36 -2.35
N ARG A 399 25.47 24.32 -2.37
CA ARG A 399 25.24 23.54 -1.14
C ARG A 399 26.55 22.85 -0.77
N ALA A 400 26.99 23.03 0.47
CA ALA A 400 28.01 22.17 1.06
C ALA A 400 27.46 20.74 1.09
N HIS A 401 28.16 19.78 0.51
CA HIS A 401 27.79 18.37 0.62
C HIS A 401 27.93 17.93 2.08
N PHE A 402 26.82 17.59 2.74
CA PHE A 402 26.85 17.18 4.14
C PHE A 402 27.17 15.68 4.26
N PRO A 403 27.86 15.21 5.31
CA PRO A 403 28.22 13.80 5.46
C PRO A 403 27.01 12.84 5.41
N ALA A 404 25.85 13.28 5.89
CA ALA A 404 24.63 12.48 5.82
C ALA A 404 24.05 12.39 4.40
N GLU A 405 24.20 13.43 3.57
CA GLU A 405 23.81 13.42 2.15
C GLU A 405 24.70 12.45 1.38
N GLU A 406 26.00 12.44 1.67
CA GLU A 406 26.95 11.48 1.10
C GLU A 406 26.57 10.03 1.48
N LEU A 407 26.30 9.76 2.77
CA LEU A 407 25.84 8.43 3.19
C LEU A 407 24.55 8.02 2.47
N LEU A 408 23.58 8.93 2.38
CA LEU A 408 22.32 8.66 1.70
C LEU A 408 22.53 8.38 0.21
N HIS A 409 23.43 9.11 -0.45
CA HIS A 409 23.82 8.86 -1.83
C HIS A 409 24.46 7.48 -2.00
N ARG A 410 25.36 7.06 -1.09
CA ARG A 410 26.00 5.74 -1.10
C ARG A 410 24.99 4.60 -0.98
N VAL A 411 23.98 4.72 -0.12
CA VAL A 411 22.96 3.66 0.08
C VAL A 411 21.81 3.70 -0.93
N SER A 412 21.61 4.83 -1.62
CA SER A 412 20.49 5.04 -2.55
C SER A 412 20.29 3.93 -3.60
N PRO A 413 21.35 3.40 -4.27
CA PRO A 413 21.21 2.33 -5.25
C PRO A 413 20.59 1.05 -4.69
N TYR A 414 20.86 0.75 -3.41
CA TYR A 414 20.43 -0.45 -2.73
C TYR A 414 19.09 -0.29 -2.02
N LEU A 415 18.63 0.94 -1.78
CA LEU A 415 17.35 1.22 -1.15
C LEU A 415 16.27 1.53 -2.18
N PHE A 416 16.44 2.56 -3.01
CA PHE A 416 15.33 3.22 -3.72
C PHE A 416 15.12 2.76 -5.16
N LEU A 417 16.18 2.32 -5.85
CA LEU A 417 16.09 1.97 -7.27
C LEU A 417 15.16 0.79 -7.48
N LEU A 418 14.31 0.88 -8.50
CA LEU A 418 13.48 -0.25 -8.93
C LEU A 418 14.08 -0.80 -10.22
N ASN A 419 14.68 -1.98 -10.14
CA ASN A 419 15.37 -2.65 -11.24
C ASN A 419 14.54 -3.78 -11.84
N LEU A 420 13.50 -4.22 -11.13
CA LEU A 420 12.56 -5.20 -11.67
C LEU A 420 11.70 -4.57 -12.77
N GLU A 421 11.67 -5.24 -13.93
CA GLU A 421 10.82 -4.84 -15.04
C GLU A 421 9.33 -4.91 -14.63
N PRO A 422 8.51 -3.91 -15.00
CA PRO A 422 7.05 -3.93 -14.79
C PRO A 422 6.32 -5.04 -15.56
N SER A 423 7.01 -5.70 -16.49
CA SER A 423 6.40 -6.62 -17.44
C SER A 423 5.85 -7.87 -16.76
N GLY A 424 4.64 -8.30 -17.13
CA GLY A 424 3.83 -9.35 -16.49
C GLY A 424 4.41 -10.77 -16.41
N GLN A 425 5.72 -10.96 -16.56
CA GLN A 425 6.40 -12.19 -16.16
C GLN A 425 6.65 -12.18 -14.64
N ALA A 426 6.60 -13.36 -14.02
CA ALA A 426 6.91 -13.50 -12.61
C ALA A 426 8.34 -13.01 -12.34
N ALA A 427 8.47 -11.89 -11.62
CA ALA A 427 9.76 -11.34 -11.24
C ALA A 427 10.60 -12.42 -10.55
N SER A 428 11.83 -12.65 -11.02
CA SER A 428 12.73 -13.61 -10.39
C SER A 428 13.35 -12.99 -9.14
N ALA A 429 13.32 -13.71 -8.02
CA ALA A 429 13.94 -13.30 -6.78
C ALA A 429 15.44 -12.96 -6.96
N ASN A 430 16.17 -13.71 -7.80
CA ASN A 430 17.59 -13.47 -8.10
C ASN A 430 17.86 -12.16 -8.86
N ALA A 431 16.85 -11.57 -9.49
CA ALA A 431 16.98 -10.29 -10.21
C ALA A 431 16.93 -9.08 -9.27
N CYS A 432 16.53 -9.24 -8.00
CA CYS A 432 16.48 -8.14 -7.04
C CYS A 432 17.89 -7.56 -6.80
N ARG A 433 17.99 -6.23 -6.83
CA ARG A 433 19.24 -5.47 -6.59
C ARG A 433 19.08 -4.40 -5.51
N SER A 434 17.84 -4.09 -5.12
CA SER A 434 17.53 -3.16 -4.04
C SER A 434 16.48 -3.73 -3.08
N ILE A 435 16.30 -3.07 -1.93
CA ILE A 435 15.20 -3.37 -1.01
C ILE A 435 13.85 -3.07 -1.67
N HIS A 436 13.75 -2.03 -2.49
CA HIS A 436 12.54 -1.75 -3.26
C HIS A 436 12.13 -2.93 -4.16
N ASP A 437 13.11 -3.59 -4.82
CA ASP A 437 12.87 -4.80 -5.62
C ASP A 437 12.34 -5.96 -4.76
N ILE A 438 12.95 -6.20 -3.59
CA ILE A 438 12.52 -7.25 -2.64
C ILE A 438 11.07 -7.03 -2.19
N LEU A 439 10.72 -5.78 -1.87
CA LEU A 439 9.36 -5.41 -1.46
C LEU A 439 8.35 -5.60 -2.60
N LEU A 440 8.70 -5.19 -3.83
CA LEU A 440 7.84 -5.41 -5.00
C LEU A 440 7.66 -6.91 -5.30
N TYR A 441 8.75 -7.70 -5.26
CA TYR A 441 8.72 -9.15 -5.44
C TYR A 441 7.80 -9.83 -4.41
N ALA A 442 7.94 -9.48 -3.13
CA ALA A 442 7.12 -10.03 -2.06
C ALA A 442 5.64 -9.66 -2.22
N ALA A 443 5.33 -8.43 -2.63
CA ALA A 443 3.98 -7.97 -2.91
C ALA A 443 3.34 -8.76 -4.06
N ALA A 444 4.07 -8.98 -5.16
CA ALA A 444 3.60 -9.77 -6.30
C ALA A 444 3.37 -11.24 -5.91
N THR A 445 4.32 -11.85 -5.19
CA THR A 445 4.26 -13.25 -4.75
C THR A 445 3.07 -13.48 -3.82
N ARG A 446 2.87 -12.58 -2.85
CA ARG A 446 1.73 -12.61 -1.92
C ARG A 446 0.39 -12.56 -2.65
N LYS A 447 0.22 -11.64 -3.61
CA LYS A 447 -1.04 -11.50 -4.39
C LYS A 447 -1.35 -12.79 -5.16
N ASN A 448 -0.33 -13.43 -5.75
CA ASN A 448 -0.52 -14.67 -6.49
C ASN A 448 -0.84 -15.87 -5.59
N GLU A 449 -0.18 -15.98 -4.42
CA GLU A 449 -0.35 -17.10 -3.49
C GLU A 449 -1.71 -17.06 -2.77
N MET A 450 -2.26 -15.87 -2.46
CA MET A 450 -3.58 -15.76 -1.84
C MET A 450 -4.68 -16.38 -2.73
N PHE A 451 -4.56 -16.20 -4.04
CA PHE A 451 -5.50 -16.69 -5.04
C PHE A 451 -5.50 -18.21 -5.21
N CYS A 452 -4.34 -18.86 -5.14
CA CYS A 452 -4.23 -20.32 -5.34
C CYS A 452 -4.86 -21.14 -4.21
N PHE A 453 -4.97 -20.57 -3.00
CA PHE A 453 -5.37 -21.31 -1.80
C PHE A 453 -6.87 -21.64 -1.79
N SER A 454 -7.73 -20.81 -2.39
CA SER A 454 -9.18 -21.02 -2.46
C SER A 454 -9.62 -22.20 -3.35
N LEU A 455 -8.72 -22.74 -4.17
CA LEU A 455 -9.07 -23.75 -5.18
C LEU A 455 -8.87 -25.21 -4.71
N HIS A 456 -8.24 -25.45 -3.56
CA HIS A 456 -7.68 -26.77 -3.21
C HIS A 456 -8.10 -27.36 -1.84
N GLY A 457 -8.98 -26.71 -1.07
CA GLY A 457 -9.35 -27.17 0.27
C GLY A 457 -10.61 -28.05 0.29
N ASP A 458 -10.51 -29.26 0.86
CA ASP A 458 -11.68 -30.03 1.30
C ASP A 458 -12.28 -29.34 2.55
N ILE A 459 -13.44 -28.70 2.39
CA ILE A 459 -14.09 -27.91 3.44
C ILE A 459 -14.90 -28.82 4.38
N ASP A 460 -14.55 -28.83 5.67
CA ASP A 460 -15.39 -29.46 6.71
C ASP A 460 -16.60 -28.55 7.01
N ARG A 461 -17.82 -29.10 6.89
CA ARG A 461 -19.08 -28.38 7.12
C ARG A 461 -19.18 -27.77 8.51
N LYS A 462 -18.44 -28.30 9.49
CA LYS A 462 -18.45 -27.82 10.89
C LYS A 462 -17.91 -26.40 11.06
N ASP A 463 -17.04 -25.96 10.15
CA ASP A 463 -16.42 -24.63 10.21
C ASP A 463 -17.17 -23.58 9.36
N THR A 464 -18.32 -23.97 8.78
CA THR A 464 -19.10 -23.13 7.86
C THR A 464 -20.40 -22.63 8.47
N VAL A 465 -20.79 -21.42 8.07
CA VAL A 465 -22.07 -20.79 8.40
C VAL A 465 -22.90 -20.66 7.13
N ASN A 466 -24.17 -21.02 7.14
CA ASN A 466 -25.04 -20.81 5.97
C ASN A 466 -25.50 -19.35 5.89
N LEU A 467 -25.19 -18.67 4.80
CA LEU A 467 -25.74 -17.34 4.52
C LEU A 467 -27.05 -17.47 3.75
N VAL A 468 -28.13 -17.06 4.39
CA VAL A 468 -29.49 -17.08 3.84
C VAL A 468 -29.84 -15.69 3.35
N THR A 469 -29.95 -15.55 2.03
CA THR A 469 -30.33 -14.30 1.36
C THR A 469 -31.78 -14.29 0.88
N GLY A 470 -32.49 -15.43 1.03
CA GLY A 470 -33.88 -15.62 0.58
C GLY A 470 -34.09 -15.69 -0.93
N ARG A 471 -33.13 -15.23 -1.75
CA ARG A 471 -33.23 -15.18 -3.23
C ARG A 471 -32.12 -15.93 -3.96
N LEU A 472 -30.94 -16.05 -3.36
CA LEU A 472 -29.79 -16.71 -3.98
C LEU A 472 -29.71 -18.19 -3.61
N VAL A 473 -28.85 -18.93 -4.31
CA VAL A 473 -28.42 -20.27 -3.88
C VAL A 473 -27.81 -20.21 -2.48
N PRO A 474 -27.92 -21.27 -1.66
CA PRO A 474 -27.25 -21.31 -0.36
C PRO A 474 -25.75 -21.06 -0.51
N ILE A 475 -25.21 -20.15 0.29
CA ILE A 475 -23.78 -19.82 0.33
C ILE A 475 -23.22 -20.29 1.67
N MET A 476 -22.19 -21.13 1.65
CA MET A 476 -21.45 -21.51 2.85
C MET A 476 -20.34 -20.49 3.11
N VAL A 477 -20.31 -19.91 4.30
CA VAL A 477 -19.36 -18.86 4.69
C VAL A 477 -18.37 -19.38 5.72
N ILE A 478 -17.09 -19.10 5.51
CA ILE A 478 -16.02 -19.28 6.50
C ILE A 478 -15.55 -17.88 6.91
N ASP A 479 -15.70 -17.55 8.20
CA ASP A 479 -15.18 -16.31 8.75
C ASP A 479 -13.72 -16.48 9.19
N ALA A 480 -12.82 -15.90 8.41
CA ALA A 480 -11.38 -15.82 8.63
C ALA A 480 -10.96 -14.62 9.49
N GLY A 481 -11.91 -13.89 10.08
CA GLY A 481 -11.67 -12.82 11.04
C GLY A 481 -12.42 -11.54 10.68
N GLY A 482 -13.48 -11.25 11.44
CA GLY A 482 -14.27 -10.02 11.29
C GLY A 482 -15.08 -9.94 9.99
N GLY A 483 -15.27 -11.06 9.29
CA GLY A 483 -16.10 -11.14 8.09
C GLY A 483 -17.60 -11.20 8.41
N LEU A 484 -17.98 -11.67 9.60
CA LEU A 484 -19.36 -11.70 10.10
C LEU A 484 -19.48 -11.00 11.46
N SER A 485 -20.63 -10.38 11.75
CA SER A 485 -20.95 -9.79 13.06
C SER A 485 -21.65 -10.77 14.00
N ALA A 486 -22.20 -11.86 13.48
CA ALA A 486 -22.95 -12.86 14.24
C ALA A 486 -22.38 -14.27 14.03
N SER A 487 -22.44 -15.07 15.10
CA SER A 487 -22.07 -16.49 15.08
C SER A 487 -23.33 -17.37 15.12
N GLY A 488 -23.38 -18.43 14.31
CA GLY A 488 -24.52 -19.37 14.27
C GLY A 488 -24.39 -20.39 13.13
N SER A 489 -25.36 -21.29 13.00
CA SER A 489 -25.43 -22.23 11.87
C SER A 489 -25.98 -21.58 10.59
N SER A 490 -26.71 -20.46 10.74
CA SER A 490 -27.27 -19.67 9.65
C SER A 490 -27.25 -18.19 10.02
N VAL A 491 -26.93 -17.33 9.05
CA VAL A 491 -26.93 -15.86 9.20
C VAL A 491 -27.63 -15.19 8.02
N SER A 492 -28.14 -13.98 8.23
CA SER A 492 -28.75 -13.16 7.19
C SER A 492 -27.73 -12.21 6.55
N PHE A 493 -28.16 -11.47 5.52
CA PHE A 493 -27.33 -10.49 4.82
C PHE A 493 -26.78 -9.39 5.76
N GLU A 494 -27.58 -8.95 6.74
CA GLU A 494 -27.23 -7.90 7.70
C GLU A 494 -26.08 -8.31 8.64
N ALA A 495 -25.80 -9.61 8.75
CA ALA A 495 -24.70 -10.12 9.56
C ALA A 495 -23.34 -10.07 8.84
N VAL A 496 -23.31 -9.69 7.55
CA VAL A 496 -22.08 -9.60 6.76
C VAL A 496 -21.32 -8.31 7.10
N SER A 497 -20.17 -8.46 7.75
CA SER A 497 -19.26 -7.36 8.13
C SER A 497 -18.11 -7.14 7.14
N SER A 498 -17.85 -8.12 6.27
CA SER A 498 -16.83 -7.99 5.22
C SER A 498 -17.21 -6.88 4.24
N ILE A 499 -16.38 -5.83 4.20
CA ILE A 499 -16.56 -4.64 3.35
C ILE A 499 -16.69 -5.01 1.87
N PRO A 500 -15.75 -5.76 1.26
CA PRO A 500 -15.86 -6.10 -0.16
C PRO A 500 -17.02 -7.06 -0.45
N PHE A 501 -17.26 -8.06 0.41
CA PHE A 501 -18.32 -9.04 0.18
C PHE A 501 -19.71 -8.43 0.31
N HIS A 502 -19.91 -7.54 1.28
CA HIS A 502 -21.17 -6.81 1.41
C HIS A 502 -21.45 -5.97 0.15
N ALA A 503 -20.45 -5.27 -0.39
CA ALA A 503 -20.61 -4.49 -1.62
C ALA A 503 -20.96 -5.38 -2.83
N PHE A 504 -20.23 -6.48 -3.01
CA PHE A 504 -20.49 -7.43 -4.09
C PHE A 504 -21.88 -8.06 -3.99
N LEU A 505 -22.24 -8.56 -2.82
CA LEU A 505 -23.54 -9.22 -2.58
C LEU A 505 -24.71 -8.25 -2.69
N SER A 506 -24.55 -6.99 -2.26
CA SER A 506 -25.51 -5.91 -2.53
C SER A 506 -25.76 -5.74 -4.04
N GLY A 507 -24.69 -5.84 -4.85
CA GLY A 507 -24.77 -5.83 -6.30
C GLY A 507 -25.64 -6.96 -6.84
N MET A 508 -25.39 -8.20 -6.41
CA MET A 508 -26.18 -9.37 -6.81
C MET A 508 -27.67 -9.22 -6.45
N LEU A 509 -27.95 -8.72 -5.24
CA LEU A 509 -29.33 -8.56 -4.75
C LEU A 509 -30.07 -7.37 -5.38
N SER A 510 -29.35 -6.47 -6.05
CA SER A 510 -29.92 -5.25 -6.64
C SER A 510 -30.67 -5.48 -7.95
N ILE A 511 -30.46 -6.62 -8.62
CA ILE A 511 -31.20 -6.98 -9.84
C ILE A 511 -32.05 -8.23 -9.62
N PRO A 512 -33.25 -8.32 -10.24
CA PRO A 512 -34.11 -9.49 -10.10
C PRO A 512 -33.39 -10.75 -10.58
N TRP A 513 -33.48 -11.83 -9.80
CA TRP A 513 -32.95 -13.12 -10.22
C TRP A 513 -33.66 -13.56 -11.51
N PRO A 514 -32.94 -13.84 -12.61
CA PRO A 514 -33.56 -14.16 -13.88
C PRO A 514 -34.47 -15.40 -13.72
N LYS A 515 -35.71 -15.30 -14.23
CA LYS A 515 -36.57 -16.48 -14.40
C LYS A 515 -35.86 -17.45 -15.35
N ALA A 516 -36.01 -18.76 -15.11
CA ALA A 516 -35.44 -19.79 -16.00
C ALA A 516 -35.85 -19.49 -17.45
N ARG A 517 -34.86 -19.27 -18.33
CA ARG A 517 -35.15 -18.90 -19.72
C ARG A 517 -35.71 -20.14 -20.45
N PRO A 518 -36.77 -20.00 -21.27
CA PRO A 518 -37.35 -21.13 -21.99
C PRO A 518 -36.29 -21.76 -22.90
N LEU A 519 -36.14 -23.08 -22.80
CA LEU A 519 -35.15 -23.86 -23.52
C LEU A 519 -35.53 -23.93 -25.00
N ASP A 520 -34.61 -23.50 -25.89
CA ASP A 520 -34.70 -23.89 -27.30
C ASP A 520 -34.39 -25.39 -27.40
N VAL A 521 -35.31 -26.15 -28.00
CA VAL A 521 -35.26 -27.62 -28.09
C VAL A 521 -33.98 -28.08 -28.81
N ARG A 522 -33.45 -27.28 -29.72
CA ARG A 522 -32.16 -27.54 -30.39
C ARG A 522 -30.95 -27.37 -29.47
N GLY A 523 -30.99 -26.39 -28.56
CA GLY A 523 -29.96 -26.19 -27.53
C GLY A 523 -29.95 -27.28 -26.47
N PHE A 524 -31.14 -27.77 -26.07
CA PHE A 524 -31.30 -28.83 -25.06
C PHE A 524 -30.69 -30.17 -25.50
N ILE A 525 -30.83 -30.53 -26.78
CA ILE A 525 -30.25 -31.76 -27.35
C ILE A 525 -28.72 -31.72 -27.32
N SER A 526 -28.11 -30.55 -27.56
CA SER A 526 -26.65 -30.39 -27.50
C SER A 526 -26.09 -30.53 -26.09
N VAL A 527 -26.82 -30.08 -25.07
CA VAL A 527 -26.45 -30.21 -23.66
C VAL A 527 -26.53 -31.67 -23.20
N ILE A 528 -27.62 -32.39 -23.51
CA ILE A 528 -27.79 -33.81 -23.16
C ILE A 528 -26.69 -34.68 -23.81
N GLY A 529 -26.37 -34.40 -25.08
CA GLY A 529 -25.36 -35.15 -25.83
C GLY A 529 -23.93 -34.99 -25.30
N VAL A 530 -23.58 -33.85 -24.69
CA VAL A 530 -22.26 -33.62 -24.07
C VAL A 530 -22.22 -34.17 -22.63
N THR A 531 -23.32 -34.05 -21.88
CA THR A 531 -23.40 -34.54 -20.49
C THR A 531 -23.37 -36.06 -20.36
N SER A 532 -23.78 -36.82 -21.40
CA SER A 532 -23.75 -38.29 -21.37
C SER A 532 -22.35 -38.89 -21.61
N THR A 533 -21.39 -38.10 -22.07
CA THR A 533 -20.03 -38.57 -22.43
C THR A 533 -18.90 -37.98 -21.59
N THR A 534 -19.18 -37.11 -20.61
CA THR A 534 -18.14 -36.49 -19.76
C THR A 534 -18.33 -36.76 -18.26
N PRO A 535 -17.45 -37.56 -17.62
CA PRO A 535 -17.48 -37.82 -16.15
C PRO A 535 -17.38 -36.54 -15.29
N ARG A 536 -16.86 -35.45 -15.85
CA ARG A 536 -16.69 -34.14 -15.20
C ARG A 536 -18.01 -33.44 -14.83
N ALA A 537 -19.11 -33.75 -15.52
CA ALA A 537 -20.38 -33.05 -15.31
C ALA A 537 -21.07 -33.43 -13.99
N GLU A 538 -20.92 -34.68 -13.52
CA GLU A 538 -21.48 -35.13 -12.23
C GLU A 538 -20.76 -34.54 -11.02
N ASP A 539 -19.43 -34.34 -11.10
CA ASP A 539 -18.64 -33.69 -10.04
C ASP A 539 -18.92 -32.17 -9.95
N GLN A 540 -19.21 -31.51 -11.08
CA GLN A 540 -19.56 -30.09 -11.10
C GLN A 540 -20.93 -29.80 -10.45
N LEU A 541 -21.89 -30.73 -10.56
CA LEU A 541 -23.21 -30.65 -9.94
C LEU A 541 -23.18 -30.73 -8.40
N ARG A 542 -22.06 -31.16 -7.80
CA ARG A 542 -21.88 -31.24 -6.33
C ARG A 542 -21.29 -29.98 -5.68
N ARG A 543 -20.86 -28.98 -6.46
CA ARG A 543 -20.16 -27.80 -5.92
C ARG A 543 -21.14 -26.81 -5.28
N VAL A 544 -21.01 -26.63 -3.98
CA VAL A 544 -21.75 -25.63 -3.20
C VAL A 544 -21.05 -24.27 -3.34
N SER A 545 -21.82 -23.18 -3.43
CA SER A 545 -21.23 -21.83 -3.43
C SER A 545 -20.60 -21.54 -2.07
N PHE A 546 -19.36 -21.09 -2.06
CA PHE A 546 -18.61 -20.86 -0.82
C PHE A 546 -17.98 -19.47 -0.80
N ALA A 547 -17.97 -18.85 0.37
CA ALA A 547 -17.32 -17.57 0.64
C ALA A 547 -16.34 -17.72 1.81
N LEU A 548 -15.16 -17.15 1.66
CA LEU A 548 -14.19 -16.98 2.71
C LEU A 548 -14.01 -15.48 2.95
N LEU A 549 -14.27 -15.04 4.18
CA LEU A 549 -14.41 -13.62 4.49
C LEU A 549 -13.50 -13.21 5.63
N SER A 550 -12.88 -12.03 5.49
CA SER A 550 -12.45 -11.22 6.63
C SER A 550 -13.08 -9.83 6.50
N ARG A 551 -12.77 -8.91 7.43
CA ARG A 551 -13.29 -7.54 7.35
C ARG A 551 -12.94 -6.83 6.03
N GLU A 552 -11.70 -6.99 5.55
CA GLU A 552 -11.15 -6.29 4.38
C GLU A 552 -10.97 -7.20 3.15
N TYR A 553 -11.21 -8.50 3.30
CA TYR A 553 -10.96 -9.51 2.28
C TYR A 553 -12.20 -10.35 1.99
N MET A 554 -12.37 -10.71 0.72
CA MET A 554 -13.29 -11.76 0.29
C MET A 554 -12.63 -12.67 -0.73
N ASN A 555 -12.95 -13.95 -0.66
CA ASN A 555 -12.83 -14.88 -1.76
C ASN A 555 -14.15 -15.64 -1.88
N PHE A 556 -14.83 -15.49 -3.00
CA PHE A 556 -16.14 -16.04 -3.23
C PHE A 556 -16.13 -16.89 -4.48
N SER A 557 -16.34 -18.18 -4.31
CA SER A 557 -16.57 -19.10 -5.44
C SER A 557 -18.06 -19.37 -5.58
N LEU A 558 -18.62 -18.82 -6.64
CA LEU A 558 -20.03 -18.95 -6.98
C LEU A 558 -20.20 -20.10 -7.97
N CYS A 559 -20.98 -21.10 -7.57
CA CYS A 559 -21.33 -22.23 -8.41
C CYS A 559 -22.80 -22.10 -8.81
N LEU A 560 -23.06 -21.83 -10.10
CA LEU A 560 -24.39 -21.66 -10.66
C LEU A 560 -24.61 -22.65 -11.81
N GLY A 561 -25.05 -23.87 -11.47
CA GLY A 561 -25.26 -24.93 -12.45
C GLY A 561 -23.93 -25.47 -12.98
N TYR A 562 -23.62 -25.21 -14.26
CA TYR A 562 -22.44 -25.74 -14.95
C TYR A 562 -21.30 -24.72 -15.10
N HIS A 563 -21.40 -23.55 -14.47
CA HIS A 563 -20.38 -22.51 -14.49
C HIS A 563 -19.90 -22.23 -13.08
N ALA A 564 -18.59 -22.02 -12.95
CA ALA A 564 -17.98 -21.58 -11.71
C ALA A 564 -17.23 -20.27 -11.98
N SER A 565 -17.52 -19.27 -11.15
CA SER A 565 -16.74 -18.05 -11.07
C SER A 565 -16.13 -17.92 -9.69
N THR A 566 -14.92 -17.38 -9.63
CA THR A 566 -14.23 -17.08 -8.39
C THR A 566 -13.87 -15.60 -8.40
N ILE A 567 -14.34 -14.89 -7.38
CA ILE A 567 -14.09 -13.46 -7.19
C ILE A 567 -13.29 -13.29 -5.91
N GLU A 568 -12.14 -12.65 -6.02
CA GLU A 568 -11.31 -12.29 -4.88
C GLU A 568 -11.15 -10.78 -4.83
N ALA A 569 -11.23 -10.20 -3.63
CA ALA A 569 -10.96 -8.79 -3.46
C ALA A 569 -10.33 -8.51 -2.09
N TYR A 570 -9.35 -7.63 -2.09
CA TYR A 570 -8.82 -6.98 -0.89
C TYR A 570 -9.06 -5.48 -1.00
N VAL A 571 -9.70 -4.92 0.01
CA VAL A 571 -10.05 -3.50 0.09
C VAL A 571 -9.57 -2.97 1.43
N GLY A 572 -8.49 -2.20 1.40
CA GLY A 572 -7.91 -1.51 2.54
C GLY A 572 -7.52 -0.07 2.19
N ASN A 573 -6.70 0.52 3.06
CA ASN A 573 -6.41 1.95 3.04
C ASN A 573 -5.30 2.37 2.06
N HIS A 574 -4.46 1.43 1.59
CA HIS A 574 -3.32 1.70 0.71
C HIS A 574 -3.61 1.26 -0.72
N LEU A 575 -3.33 2.13 -1.70
CA LEU A 575 -3.72 1.92 -3.10
C LEU A 575 -3.05 0.68 -3.70
N ASP A 576 -1.74 0.50 -3.48
CA ASP A 576 -0.96 -0.60 -4.06
C ASP A 576 -1.38 -1.99 -3.56
N SER A 577 -2.09 -2.05 -2.43
CA SER A 577 -2.61 -3.29 -1.84
C SER A 577 -4.00 -3.65 -2.34
N ASN A 578 -4.75 -2.67 -2.84
CA ASN A 578 -6.13 -2.82 -3.26
C ASN A 578 -6.24 -3.52 -4.62
N TYR A 579 -7.07 -4.57 -4.70
CA TYR A 579 -7.36 -5.26 -5.95
C TYR A 579 -8.70 -5.99 -5.93
N ILE A 580 -9.20 -6.28 -7.14
CA ILE A 580 -10.23 -7.26 -7.43
C ILE A 580 -9.68 -8.17 -8.51
N ARG A 581 -9.75 -9.49 -8.28
CA ARG A 581 -9.46 -10.51 -9.28
C ARG A 581 -10.71 -11.32 -9.56
N PHE A 582 -10.99 -11.50 -10.83
CA PHE A 582 -12.15 -12.22 -11.33
C PHE A 582 -11.69 -13.36 -12.23
N HIS A 583 -12.09 -14.57 -11.86
CA HIS A 583 -11.77 -15.77 -12.60
C HIS A 583 -13.03 -16.48 -13.04
N TYR A 584 -13.07 -16.89 -14.30
CA TYR A 584 -14.22 -17.56 -14.87
C TYR A 584 -13.81 -18.74 -15.74
N GLN A 585 -14.45 -19.89 -15.51
CA GLN A 585 -14.20 -21.09 -16.30
C GLN A 585 -15.47 -21.97 -16.44
N GLY A 586 -15.68 -22.51 -17.64
CA GLY A 586 -16.53 -23.68 -17.87
C GLY A 586 -17.96 -23.41 -18.35
N GLY A 587 -18.69 -24.48 -18.65
CA GLY A 587 -20.10 -24.44 -19.04
C GLY A 587 -20.63 -25.66 -19.79
N ALA A 588 -21.97 -25.77 -19.85
CA ALA A 588 -22.64 -26.89 -20.50
C ALA A 588 -22.97 -26.67 -22.00
N ALA A 589 -22.80 -25.45 -22.52
CA ALA A 589 -23.04 -25.15 -23.93
C ALA A 589 -21.86 -25.58 -24.83
N SER A 590 -22.06 -25.56 -26.16
CA SER A 590 -20.98 -25.79 -27.14
C SER A 590 -19.83 -24.78 -26.98
N ILE A 591 -18.64 -25.13 -27.47
CA ILE A 591 -17.45 -24.31 -27.29
C ILE A 591 -17.61 -22.89 -27.83
N ASP A 592 -18.25 -22.72 -28.99
CA ASP A 592 -18.51 -21.40 -29.60
C ASP A 592 -19.37 -20.51 -28.68
N ARG A 593 -20.36 -21.10 -28.01
CA ARG A 593 -21.27 -20.38 -27.11
C ARG A 593 -20.58 -20.00 -25.79
N ARG A 594 -19.67 -20.85 -25.31
CA ARG A 594 -18.83 -20.54 -24.14
C ARG A 594 -17.86 -19.40 -24.46
N LEU A 595 -17.22 -19.44 -25.64
CA LEU A 595 -16.34 -18.38 -26.13
C LEU A 595 -17.07 -17.04 -26.28
N ARG A 596 -18.29 -17.01 -26.84
CA ARG A 596 -19.12 -15.78 -26.93
C ARG A 596 -19.44 -15.18 -25.57
N ARG A 597 -19.73 -16.01 -24.57
CA ARG A 597 -19.96 -15.52 -23.21
C ARG A 597 -18.67 -14.99 -22.60
N LEU A 598 -17.52 -15.64 -22.80
CA LEU A 598 -16.24 -15.11 -22.37
C LEU A 598 -15.93 -13.77 -23.05
N GLN A 599 -16.28 -13.62 -24.32
CA GLN A 599 -16.18 -12.34 -25.03
C GLN A 599 -17.07 -11.27 -24.39
N LEU A 600 -18.34 -11.57 -24.10
CA LEU A 600 -19.24 -10.64 -23.40
C LEU A 600 -18.66 -10.21 -22.04
N ILE A 601 -18.27 -11.19 -21.22
CA ILE A 601 -17.72 -10.93 -19.88
C ILE A 601 -16.44 -10.11 -20.00
N GLY A 602 -15.52 -10.52 -20.88
CA GLY A 602 -14.25 -9.83 -21.10
C GLY A 602 -14.43 -8.40 -21.59
N GLU A 603 -15.34 -8.15 -22.53
CA GLU A 603 -15.61 -6.81 -23.05
C GLU A 603 -16.23 -5.89 -21.98
N ILE A 604 -17.14 -6.41 -21.15
CA ILE A 604 -17.69 -5.66 -20.01
C ILE A 604 -16.59 -5.34 -19.00
N LEU A 605 -15.81 -6.36 -18.59
CA LEU A 605 -14.74 -6.22 -17.61
C LEU A 605 -13.68 -5.20 -18.06
N THR A 606 -13.27 -5.26 -19.33
CA THR A 606 -12.35 -4.28 -19.94
C THR A 606 -12.91 -2.87 -19.86
N ARG A 607 -14.18 -2.67 -20.24
CA ARG A 607 -14.83 -1.33 -20.19
C ARG A 607 -15.03 -0.79 -18.78
N ILE A 608 -15.10 -1.66 -17.77
CA ILE A 608 -15.14 -1.22 -16.37
C ILE A 608 -13.75 -1.14 -15.72
N GLY A 609 -12.66 -1.32 -16.49
CA GLY A 609 -11.28 -1.03 -16.08
C GLY A 609 -10.44 -2.25 -15.69
N PHE A 610 -10.90 -3.49 -15.93
CA PHE A 610 -10.08 -4.67 -15.64
C PHE A 610 -9.12 -4.97 -16.79
N ASN A 611 -7.90 -5.38 -16.45
CA ASN A 611 -6.98 -6.04 -17.36
C ASN A 611 -7.42 -7.50 -17.54
N VAL A 612 -7.90 -7.85 -18.73
CA VAL A 612 -8.48 -9.17 -19.02
C VAL A 612 -7.53 -10.01 -19.87
N THR A 613 -7.25 -11.23 -19.42
CA THR A 613 -6.56 -12.27 -20.19
C THR A 613 -7.51 -13.43 -20.45
N VAL A 614 -7.59 -13.87 -21.71
CA VAL A 614 -8.39 -15.02 -22.12
C VAL A 614 -7.49 -16.08 -22.73
N ALA A 615 -7.49 -17.28 -22.16
CA ALA A 615 -6.71 -18.42 -22.63
C ALA A 615 -7.63 -19.65 -22.78
N GLY A 616 -8.14 -19.89 -24.00
CA GLY A 616 -9.11 -20.94 -24.25
C GLY A 616 -10.47 -20.65 -23.59
N ASP A 617 -10.90 -21.51 -22.67
CA ASP A 617 -12.17 -21.37 -21.93
C ASP A 617 -11.97 -20.81 -20.50
N LEU A 618 -10.87 -20.09 -20.31
CA LEU A 618 -10.48 -19.50 -19.04
C LEU A 618 -10.30 -18.00 -19.24
N LEU A 619 -11.01 -17.23 -18.41
CA LEU A 619 -10.87 -15.79 -18.32
C LEU A 619 -10.33 -15.43 -16.93
N ASP A 620 -9.25 -14.66 -16.92
CA ASP A 620 -8.67 -14.08 -15.72
C ASP A 620 -8.63 -12.56 -15.90
N ALA A 621 -9.18 -11.83 -14.93
CA ALA A 621 -9.29 -10.39 -14.99
C ALA A 621 -8.83 -9.77 -13.68
N LEU A 622 -7.99 -8.73 -13.76
CA LEU A 622 -7.42 -8.05 -12.60
C LEU A 622 -7.68 -6.54 -12.68
N LEU A 623 -8.19 -5.98 -11.60
CA LEU A 623 -8.23 -4.54 -11.34
C LEU A 623 -7.41 -4.29 -10.07
N ALA A 624 -6.41 -3.42 -10.12
CA ALA A 624 -5.54 -3.12 -8.99
C ALA A 624 -5.20 -1.61 -8.93
N GLY A 625 -4.79 -1.13 -7.75
CA GLY A 625 -4.31 0.25 -7.58
C GLY A 625 -5.42 1.29 -7.49
N GLU A 626 -6.64 0.89 -7.11
CA GLU A 626 -7.80 1.78 -7.01
C GLU A 626 -8.15 2.11 -5.55
N PRO A 627 -8.68 3.32 -5.28
CA PRO A 627 -9.16 3.67 -3.94
C PRO A 627 -10.39 2.82 -3.57
N GLU A 628 -10.58 2.63 -2.26
CA GLU A 628 -11.70 1.86 -1.70
C GLU A 628 -13.05 2.24 -2.33
N THR A 629 -13.35 3.54 -2.42
CA THR A 629 -14.62 4.04 -2.94
C THR A 629 -14.89 3.60 -4.39
N LYS A 630 -13.86 3.53 -5.24
CA LYS A 630 -13.96 3.03 -6.61
C LYS A 630 -14.10 1.52 -6.63
N LEU A 631 -13.29 0.78 -5.87
CA LEU A 631 -13.39 -0.69 -5.80
C LEU A 631 -14.77 -1.17 -5.33
N LEU A 632 -15.36 -0.54 -4.31
CA LEU A 632 -16.69 -0.92 -3.81
C LEU A 632 -17.79 -0.69 -4.86
N LYS A 633 -17.67 0.35 -5.69
CA LYS A 633 -18.57 0.56 -6.85
C LYS A 633 -18.39 -0.55 -7.88
N LYS A 634 -17.14 -0.91 -8.22
CA LYS A 634 -16.82 -1.98 -9.18
C LYS A 634 -17.28 -3.35 -8.68
N LEU A 635 -17.15 -3.66 -7.39
CA LEU A 635 -17.69 -4.88 -6.77
C LEU A 635 -19.21 -4.96 -6.87
N LYS A 636 -19.94 -3.85 -6.65
CA LYS A 636 -21.39 -3.81 -6.87
C LYS A 636 -21.75 -4.11 -8.33
N ILE A 637 -21.01 -3.56 -9.29
CA ILE A 637 -21.20 -3.82 -10.73
C ILE A 637 -20.91 -5.29 -11.05
N LEU A 638 -19.82 -5.86 -10.51
CA LEU A 638 -19.49 -7.28 -10.67
C LEU A 638 -20.58 -8.20 -10.11
N GLY A 639 -21.15 -7.86 -8.96
CA GLY A 639 -22.28 -8.61 -8.41
C GLY A 639 -23.48 -8.64 -9.35
N ARG A 640 -23.76 -7.52 -10.03
CA ARG A 640 -24.80 -7.47 -11.08
C ARG A 640 -24.40 -8.29 -12.31
N LEU A 641 -23.12 -8.24 -12.71
CA LEU A 641 -22.60 -9.00 -13.86
C LEU A 641 -22.79 -10.51 -13.67
N GLU A 642 -22.51 -11.02 -12.47
CA GLU A 642 -22.72 -12.43 -12.13
C GLU A 642 -24.19 -12.88 -12.30
N VAL A 643 -25.12 -12.05 -11.83
CA VAL A 643 -26.55 -12.38 -11.98
C VAL A 643 -27.01 -12.22 -13.43
N TYR A 644 -26.49 -11.22 -14.15
CA TYR A 644 -26.83 -10.94 -15.56
C TYR A 644 -26.37 -12.06 -16.50
N THR A 645 -25.16 -12.59 -16.29
CA THR A 645 -24.52 -13.60 -17.14
C THR A 645 -25.02 -15.01 -16.90
N LYS A 646 -25.87 -15.21 -15.88
CA LYS A 646 -26.51 -16.50 -15.59
C LYS A 646 -27.30 -17.01 -16.80
N GLN A 647 -26.93 -18.20 -17.30
CA GLN A 647 -27.55 -18.89 -18.45
C GLN A 647 -27.51 -18.08 -19.77
N MET A 648 -26.62 -17.09 -19.90
CA MET A 648 -26.53 -16.31 -21.13
C MET A 648 -25.98 -17.11 -22.33
N ASP A 649 -25.12 -18.09 -22.07
CA ASP A 649 -24.65 -19.04 -23.08
C ASP A 649 -25.81 -19.75 -23.79
N MET A 650 -26.94 -19.96 -23.09
CA MET A 650 -28.16 -20.57 -23.64
C MET A 650 -28.94 -19.69 -24.64
N VAL A 651 -28.59 -18.41 -24.79
CA VAL A 651 -29.32 -17.46 -25.67
C VAL A 651 -28.40 -16.81 -26.73
N MET A 652 -27.07 -16.93 -26.60
CA MET A 652 -26.11 -16.40 -27.58
C MET A 652 -25.98 -17.30 -28.82
N SER A 653 -26.88 -17.11 -29.80
CA SER A 653 -26.88 -17.84 -31.08
C SER A 653 -25.87 -17.31 -32.10
N ASP A 654 -25.59 -16.01 -32.10
CA ASP A 654 -24.71 -15.33 -33.06
C ASP A 654 -23.83 -14.26 -32.38
N ASP A 655 -22.79 -13.80 -33.10
CA ASP A 655 -21.79 -12.85 -32.59
C ASP A 655 -22.34 -11.42 -32.51
N ALA A 656 -23.29 -11.05 -33.37
CA ALA A 656 -23.89 -9.71 -33.39
C ALA A 656 -24.74 -9.44 -32.12
N ALA A 657 -25.35 -10.48 -31.56
CA ALA A 657 -26.08 -10.40 -30.31
C ALA A 657 -25.19 -10.04 -29.11
N VAL A 658 -23.89 -10.41 -29.13
CA VAL A 658 -22.95 -10.18 -28.02
C VAL A 658 -22.82 -8.69 -27.73
N SER A 659 -22.53 -7.86 -28.74
CA SER A 659 -22.37 -6.42 -28.57
C SER A 659 -23.64 -5.74 -28.03
N GLY A 660 -24.82 -6.20 -28.45
CA GLY A 660 -26.10 -5.71 -27.93
C GLY A 660 -26.29 -5.99 -26.44
N TYR A 661 -25.91 -7.19 -25.98
CA TYR A 661 -25.94 -7.53 -24.56
C TYR A 661 -24.91 -6.75 -23.75
N VAL A 662 -23.71 -6.52 -24.29
CA VAL A 662 -22.70 -5.69 -23.62
C VAL A 662 -23.23 -4.27 -23.43
N ALA A 663 -23.71 -3.62 -24.50
CA ALA A 663 -24.25 -2.27 -24.42
C ALA A 663 -25.42 -2.18 -23.42
N GLY A 664 -26.35 -3.14 -23.48
CA GLY A 664 -27.50 -3.19 -22.58
C GLY A 664 -27.13 -3.40 -21.10
N PHE A 665 -26.02 -4.10 -20.82
CA PHE A 665 -25.51 -4.21 -19.44
C PHE A 665 -24.93 -2.89 -18.95
N LEU A 666 -24.07 -2.25 -19.77
CA LEU A 666 -23.41 -1.01 -19.40
C LEU A 666 -24.42 0.10 -19.09
N GLU A 667 -25.38 0.31 -19.99
CA GLU A 667 -26.42 1.35 -19.86
C GLU A 667 -27.27 1.17 -18.59
N LYS A 668 -27.66 -0.06 -18.27
CA LYS A 668 -28.61 -0.33 -17.16
C LYS A 668 -27.94 -0.56 -15.81
N HIS A 669 -26.66 -0.94 -15.81
CA HIS A 669 -26.02 -1.49 -14.62
C HIS A 669 -24.67 -0.86 -14.27
N CYS A 670 -24.04 -0.11 -15.17
CA CYS A 670 -22.78 0.60 -14.91
C CYS A 670 -22.99 2.11 -14.69
N ASP A 671 -24.02 2.71 -15.29
CA ASP A 671 -24.37 4.11 -15.10
C ASP A 671 -25.55 4.27 -14.14
N SER A 672 -25.40 5.14 -13.14
CA SER A 672 -26.56 5.79 -12.53
C SER A 672 -26.48 7.27 -12.90
N PRO A 673 -27.41 7.80 -13.72
CA PRO A 673 -27.68 9.21 -13.66
C PRO A 673 -28.13 9.49 -12.22
N GLN A 674 -27.46 10.41 -11.54
CA GLN A 674 -28.06 11.06 -10.39
C GLN A 674 -29.31 11.78 -10.91
N THR A 675 -30.48 11.15 -10.80
CA THR A 675 -31.74 11.87 -10.87
C THR A 675 -31.79 12.76 -9.64
N ALA A 676 -31.35 14.01 -9.80
CA ALA A 676 -31.71 15.07 -8.87
C ALA A 676 -33.25 15.07 -8.75
N PRO A 677 -33.81 15.19 -7.53
CA PRO A 677 -35.25 15.33 -7.39
C PRO A 677 -35.67 16.60 -8.12
N GLN A 678 -36.57 16.47 -9.09
CA GLN A 678 -37.32 17.60 -9.61
C GLN A 678 -38.13 18.20 -8.47
N GLN A 679 -37.71 19.37 -8.00
CA GLN A 679 -38.57 20.39 -7.40
C GLN A 679 -38.16 21.75 -7.95
#